data_AF-A0A316MF45-F1
#
_entry.id   AF-A0A316MF45-F1
#
_cell.length_a   1.000
_cell.length_b   1.000
_cell.length_c   1.000
_cell.angle_alpha   90.00
_cell.angle_beta   90.00
_cell.angle_gamma   90.00
#
_symmetry.space_group_name_H-M   'P 1'
#
loop_
_entity.id
_entity.type
_entity.pdbx_description
1 polymer ?
#
loop_
_entity_poly.entity_id
_entity_poly.type
_entity_poly.pdbx_seq_one_letter_code
_entity_poly.pdbx_strand_id
1 'polypeptide(L)'
;MRKRLLSMLLACVMLVGLLPAAVSAAGTDITVDVVIVLDRSDNMNTEILTCTKDHSHLPTCYERKMKPAREIAKDVVDAVLNGSDNARVAIVSFAKEATVSYQFSKSKTLLKSTIGAILRSNDNGNVEAGLLKATQLFQEKGRAGAKQAVVLLSAGKTQFYYDPTDSTVLGTGLLETDAAANAALDQAHLMRDWGIDIHTVGIAIADGSRGEKLLCAAQNKGYYTHTQSGIAASIWAAMNAEESFDTATAGTKWTAGFGKESIIPTDLPFLSYKPSDLPDTGLLYSKSIFGEDLSFNVSDLTGTIRTAMDAYSAIDTTYAAYPEAAREQLKASFKSFLNRVIPLDPPFDPATMVTYSATFDADYAAYTADIAAKLATLQAALGTDGEADAVTAFCDSLPVYSLPESDYWMAGYGNDKPCLGYIDTAYARAVYLDDNTGRGGVLLIAVESVGMSRSTINQMRDSLAVFAHENNIREIHIMCDHNHAMVDTFGMWGKLLLDAKDPQHMEQVSAAVKNAAIAAFNARTDGSFFVGNADARDQSQYTSPLIEDTRYPYVTDNANILTRFRFVPDDANKREIMLIHLPAHVEALYGPNPAASADYLAPLADYLEEEADADFAFFVGAIGGLIRTTKEHEYPDTFVPRNDRHKFWIITQVTGQRIGELTLSVDNEFELVPKLNFTTTTFETALDNFLLGAVASLGIIDTRVYIKDVSTGLRETAEGFGNLSLMTSALADAVAIYNQYKDSGLSTGELLSYSLASFAQTYFSMVQDNLTLCATTEMSYMEFYQKNGTRTKAVVLTPGEMFAELVYGGLLEEVTGDLNTDPHNPSAENPETFVEIAARYGKSFGAGHEDLLVFGLSNDMTGYVVPPNDFVLNPTLPYINDYRVTPDRKHYEETNSVGPNMAYVMAENFEALLAGIGN
;
A
#
# COMPACT_ATOMS: atom_id res chain seq x y z
N MET A 1 -18.04 -8.51 2.80
CA MET A 1 -18.37 -8.08 1.42
C MET A 1 -17.26 -8.46 0.43
N ARG A 2 -16.01 -8.02 0.63
CA ARG A 2 -14.79 -8.44 -0.11
C ARG A 2 -14.65 -9.95 -0.37
N LYS A 3 -14.80 -10.78 0.68
CA LYS A 3 -14.71 -12.26 0.56
C LYS A 3 -15.82 -12.89 -0.29
N ARG A 4 -17.06 -12.39 -0.22
CA ARG A 4 -18.16 -12.94 -1.03
C ARG A 4 -17.94 -12.64 -2.51
N LEU A 5 -17.52 -11.43 -2.85
CA LEU A 5 -17.29 -11.05 -4.24
C LEU A 5 -16.03 -11.71 -4.83
N LEU A 6 -14.94 -11.86 -4.05
CA LEU A 6 -13.73 -12.59 -4.48
C LEU A 6 -13.98 -14.09 -4.64
N SER A 7 -14.69 -14.74 -3.71
CA SER A 7 -15.14 -16.13 -3.86
C SER A 7 -16.10 -16.32 -5.05
N MET A 8 -16.84 -15.28 -5.43
CA MET A 8 -17.77 -15.30 -6.57
C MET A 8 -17.08 -15.03 -7.90
N LEU A 9 -16.03 -14.20 -7.93
CA LEU A 9 -15.15 -14.05 -9.09
C LEU A 9 -14.36 -15.34 -9.33
N LEU A 10 -13.91 -15.99 -8.25
CA LEU A 10 -13.36 -17.35 -8.28
C LEU A 10 -14.42 -18.37 -8.76
N ALA A 11 -15.69 -18.21 -8.39
CA ALA A 11 -16.79 -19.03 -8.89
C ALA A 11 -17.11 -18.77 -10.38
N CYS A 12 -17.04 -17.52 -10.86
CA CYS A 12 -17.11 -17.18 -12.28
C CYS A 12 -15.98 -17.88 -13.04
N VAL A 13 -14.73 -17.75 -12.58
CA VAL A 13 -13.55 -18.43 -13.14
C VAL A 13 -13.70 -19.96 -13.13
N MET A 14 -14.33 -20.53 -12.08
CA MET A 14 -14.61 -21.97 -11.98
C MET A 14 -15.78 -22.44 -12.87
N LEU A 15 -16.86 -21.65 -13.02
CA LEU A 15 -18.04 -21.96 -13.86
C LEU A 15 -17.76 -21.81 -15.35
N VAL A 16 -16.81 -20.94 -15.68
CA VAL A 16 -16.26 -20.66 -17.01
C VAL A 16 -15.30 -21.78 -17.49
N GLY A 17 -14.96 -22.75 -16.64
CA GLY A 17 -14.28 -23.99 -17.03
C GLY A 17 -12.74 -23.94 -17.02
N LEU A 18 -12.13 -22.95 -16.37
CA LEU A 18 -10.66 -22.84 -16.26
C LEU A 18 -10.06 -23.56 -15.05
N LEU A 19 -10.88 -24.09 -14.14
CA LEU A 19 -10.47 -25.06 -13.11
C LEU A 19 -11.53 -26.15 -13.01
N PRO A 20 -11.15 -27.43 -12.81
CA PRO A 20 -12.11 -28.53 -12.73
C PRO A 20 -13.09 -28.29 -11.59
N ALA A 21 -14.38 -28.42 -11.90
CA ALA A 21 -15.50 -28.16 -11.00
C ALA A 21 -15.32 -28.90 -9.66
N ALA A 22 -15.26 -28.13 -8.57
CA ALA A 22 -15.50 -28.68 -7.25
C ALA A 22 -16.98 -29.06 -7.15
N VAL A 23 -17.21 -30.37 -7.07
CA VAL A 23 -18.51 -31.00 -6.85
C VAL A 23 -19.16 -30.42 -5.58
N SER A 24 -20.46 -30.17 -5.67
CA SER A 24 -21.33 -29.77 -4.57
C SER A 24 -21.08 -30.55 -3.27
N ALA A 25 -21.04 -29.79 -2.17
CA ALA A 25 -20.96 -30.23 -0.78
C ALA A 25 -21.45 -31.65 -0.49
N ALA A 26 -20.49 -32.56 -0.38
CA ALA A 26 -20.45 -33.60 0.65
C ALA A 26 -19.27 -33.23 1.55
N GLY A 27 -19.49 -33.07 2.86
CA GLY A 27 -18.49 -32.57 3.80
C GLY A 27 -17.12 -33.22 3.59
N THR A 28 -16.16 -32.42 3.12
CA THR A 28 -14.77 -32.86 2.99
C THR A 28 -14.14 -32.81 4.37
N ASP A 29 -13.66 -33.96 4.82
CA ASP A 29 -12.93 -34.13 6.08
C ASP A 29 -11.68 -33.23 6.09
N ILE A 30 -11.76 -32.11 6.81
CA ILE A 30 -10.72 -31.08 6.83
C ILE A 30 -9.40 -31.63 7.38
N THR A 31 -8.27 -31.31 6.75
CA THR A 31 -6.98 -31.71 7.29
C THR A 31 -6.50 -30.64 8.27
N VAL A 32 -6.48 -30.95 9.57
CA VAL A 32 -6.12 -29.98 10.63
C VAL A 32 -5.05 -30.53 11.59
N ASP A 33 -4.09 -29.68 11.92
CA ASP A 33 -3.07 -29.89 12.94
C ASP A 33 -3.31 -28.92 14.08
N VAL A 34 -3.62 -29.44 15.28
CA VAL A 34 -3.90 -28.60 16.45
C VAL A 34 -2.83 -28.78 17.52
N VAL A 35 -2.29 -27.69 18.05
CA VAL A 35 -1.40 -27.70 19.22
C VAL A 35 -2.14 -27.12 20.41
N ILE A 36 -2.36 -27.93 21.44
CA ILE A 36 -2.86 -27.44 22.72
C ILE A 36 -1.66 -26.93 23.52
N VAL A 37 -1.67 -25.64 23.84
CA VAL A 37 -0.64 -24.97 24.66
C VAL A 37 -1.20 -24.78 26.06
N LEU A 38 -0.73 -25.59 27.00
CA LEU A 38 -1.24 -25.66 28.37
C LEU A 38 -0.29 -24.97 29.35
N ASP A 39 -0.77 -23.90 29.98
CA ASP A 39 -0.10 -23.25 31.10
C ASP A 39 -0.05 -24.21 32.31
N ARG A 40 1.17 -24.47 32.80
CA ARG A 40 1.45 -25.26 33.99
C ARG A 40 2.21 -24.44 35.05
N SER A 41 2.22 -23.11 34.93
CA SER A 41 2.89 -22.19 35.85
C SER A 41 2.26 -22.16 37.25
N ASP A 42 2.92 -21.52 38.21
CA ASP A 42 2.40 -21.38 39.57
C ASP A 42 1.09 -20.60 39.64
N ASN A 43 0.85 -19.71 38.68
CA ASN A 43 -0.44 -19.02 38.53
C ASN A 43 -1.61 -20.01 38.37
N MET A 44 -1.37 -21.19 37.80
CA MET A 44 -2.33 -22.27 37.63
C MET A 44 -2.51 -23.15 38.87
N ASN A 45 -1.64 -22.99 39.88
CA ASN A 45 -1.75 -23.68 41.18
C ASN A 45 -2.67 -22.97 42.17
N THR A 46 -3.06 -21.73 41.88
CA THR A 46 -3.98 -20.95 42.72
C THR A 46 -5.36 -21.61 42.81
N GLU A 47 -5.94 -21.59 44.00
CA GLU A 47 -7.26 -22.13 44.28
C GLU A 47 -8.36 -21.13 43.88
N ILE A 48 -9.40 -21.65 43.26
CA ILE A 48 -10.60 -20.93 42.85
C ILE A 48 -11.82 -21.55 43.51
N LEU A 49 -12.77 -20.71 43.89
CA LEU A 49 -14.00 -21.15 44.54
C LEU A 49 -14.94 -21.77 43.49
N THR A 50 -15.43 -22.98 43.75
CA THR A 50 -16.29 -23.75 42.85
C THR A 50 -17.76 -23.78 43.25
N CYS A 51 -18.11 -23.22 44.41
CA CYS A 51 -19.48 -23.21 44.93
C CYS A 51 -20.09 -21.79 44.97
N THR A 52 -21.38 -21.68 44.69
CA THR A 52 -22.14 -20.41 44.70
C THR A 52 -22.68 -20.01 46.07
N LYS A 53 -22.39 -20.78 47.14
CA LYS A 53 -22.82 -20.50 48.51
C LYS A 53 -21.60 -20.30 49.41
N ASP A 54 -21.59 -19.21 50.16
CA ASP A 54 -20.48 -18.84 51.05
C ASP A 54 -20.39 -19.81 52.24
N HIS A 55 -19.45 -20.75 52.16
CA HIS A 55 -19.11 -21.70 53.21
C HIS A 55 -17.59 -21.68 53.38
N SER A 56 -17.08 -20.78 54.22
CA SER A 56 -15.65 -20.50 54.45
C SER A 56 -14.85 -21.64 55.12
N HIS A 57 -15.36 -22.87 55.16
CA HIS A 57 -14.81 -23.97 55.97
C HIS A 57 -14.78 -25.36 55.30
N LEU A 58 -15.21 -25.52 54.04
CA LEU A 58 -15.23 -26.83 53.37
C LEU A 58 -14.14 -26.94 52.29
N PRO A 59 -13.13 -27.82 52.44
CA PRO A 59 -12.07 -28.06 51.44
C PRO A 59 -12.60 -28.51 50.07
N THR A 60 -13.85 -28.99 49.99
CA THR A 60 -14.49 -29.46 48.75
C THR A 60 -14.98 -28.35 47.83
N CYS A 61 -14.91 -27.09 48.27
CA CYS A 61 -15.42 -25.92 47.53
C CYS A 61 -14.33 -25.13 46.80
N TYR A 62 -13.08 -25.58 46.88
CA TYR A 62 -11.95 -24.97 46.19
C TYR A 62 -11.32 -25.99 45.27
N GLU A 63 -11.07 -25.59 44.03
CA GLU A 63 -10.25 -26.37 43.10
C GLU A 63 -9.15 -25.51 42.52
N ARG A 64 -8.05 -26.11 42.09
CA ARG A 64 -6.97 -25.35 41.45
C ARG A 64 -7.32 -25.04 40.01
N LYS A 65 -6.93 -23.87 39.50
CA LYS A 65 -7.09 -23.46 38.09
C LYS A 65 -6.63 -24.53 37.08
N MET A 66 -5.60 -25.31 37.42
CA MET A 66 -5.11 -26.40 36.57
C MET A 66 -6.16 -27.49 36.29
N LYS A 67 -7.12 -27.72 37.20
CA LYS A 67 -8.15 -28.75 37.01
C LYS A 67 -9.09 -28.43 35.84
N PRO A 68 -9.81 -27.28 35.82
CA PRO A 68 -10.67 -26.93 34.69
C PRO A 68 -9.86 -26.77 33.38
N ALA A 69 -8.62 -26.28 33.44
CA ALA A 69 -7.77 -26.21 32.25
C ALA A 69 -7.50 -27.60 31.62
N ARG A 70 -7.21 -28.61 32.44
CA ARG A 70 -7.03 -30.00 31.96
C ARG A 70 -8.31 -30.62 31.43
N GLU A 71 -9.45 -30.30 32.03
CA GLU A 71 -10.76 -30.79 31.58
C GLU A 71 -11.09 -30.21 30.20
N ILE A 72 -10.99 -28.88 30.04
CA ILE A 72 -11.21 -28.20 28.75
C ILE A 72 -10.22 -28.72 27.69
N ALA A 73 -8.94 -28.88 28.02
CA ALA A 73 -7.95 -29.42 27.07
C ALA A 73 -8.32 -30.84 26.60
N LYS A 74 -8.83 -31.70 27.49
CA LYS A 74 -9.30 -33.05 27.13
C LYS A 74 -10.55 -33.01 26.25
N ASP A 75 -11.45 -32.07 26.52
CA ASP A 75 -12.65 -31.88 25.72
C ASP A 75 -12.32 -31.35 24.32
N VAL A 76 -11.31 -30.48 24.19
CA VAL A 76 -10.78 -30.01 22.90
C VAL A 76 -10.17 -31.18 22.11
N VAL A 77 -9.41 -32.07 22.75
CA VAL A 77 -8.91 -33.29 22.11
C VAL A 77 -10.06 -34.13 21.54
N ASP A 78 -11.13 -34.31 22.32
CA ASP A 78 -12.29 -35.07 21.87
C ASP A 78 -13.01 -34.34 20.73
N ALA A 79 -13.24 -33.04 20.81
CA ALA A 79 -13.92 -32.26 19.79
C ALA A 79 -13.16 -32.29 18.45
N VAL A 80 -11.85 -32.04 18.47
CA VAL A 80 -10.99 -32.03 17.27
C VAL A 80 -10.93 -33.41 16.62
N LEU A 81 -10.64 -34.46 17.40
CA LEU A 81 -10.48 -35.82 16.87
C LEU A 81 -11.81 -36.58 16.68
N ASN A 82 -12.95 -36.01 17.05
CA ASN A 82 -14.28 -36.52 16.65
C ASN A 82 -14.81 -35.79 15.42
N GLY A 83 -14.40 -34.54 15.21
CA GLY A 83 -14.94 -33.72 14.14
C GLY A 83 -14.27 -33.93 12.79
N SER A 84 -13.07 -34.52 12.76
CA SER A 84 -12.35 -34.87 11.53
C SER A 84 -11.51 -36.13 11.71
N ASP A 85 -11.56 -37.03 10.74
CA ASP A 85 -10.71 -38.22 10.68
C ASP A 85 -9.28 -37.86 10.26
N ASN A 86 -9.09 -36.73 9.58
CA ASN A 86 -7.81 -36.16 9.17
C ASN A 86 -7.16 -35.23 10.20
N ALA A 87 -7.78 -35.00 11.36
CA ALA A 87 -7.20 -34.21 12.45
C ALA A 87 -6.08 -34.94 13.20
N ARG A 88 -5.12 -34.20 13.74
CA ARG A 88 -4.16 -34.69 14.75
C ARG A 88 -3.83 -33.57 15.75
N VAL A 89 -3.61 -33.97 17.00
CA VAL A 89 -3.37 -33.04 18.11
C VAL A 89 -1.99 -33.28 18.72
N ALA A 90 -1.28 -32.21 19.03
CA ALA A 90 -0.07 -32.22 19.85
C ALA A 90 -0.30 -31.39 21.13
N ILE A 91 0.60 -31.57 22.10
CA ILE A 91 0.50 -30.91 23.41
C ILE A 91 1.83 -30.26 23.74
N VAL A 92 1.79 -28.95 23.94
CA VAL A 92 2.86 -28.14 24.51
C VAL A 92 2.43 -27.74 25.91
N SER A 93 3.34 -27.79 26.88
CA SER A 93 3.09 -27.20 28.20
C SER A 93 4.19 -26.24 28.59
N PHE A 94 3.83 -25.15 29.25
CA PHE A 94 4.77 -24.09 29.58
C PHE A 94 4.64 -23.59 31.03
N ALA A 95 5.77 -23.20 31.60
CA ALA A 95 5.85 -22.34 32.78
C ALA A 95 6.87 -21.25 32.43
N LYS A 96 8.04 -21.21 33.08
CA LYS A 96 9.17 -20.39 32.65
C LYS A 96 9.67 -20.78 31.24
N GLU A 97 9.70 -22.08 30.99
CA GLU A 97 10.07 -22.68 29.70
C GLU A 97 8.92 -23.55 29.18
N ALA A 98 8.92 -23.79 27.87
CA ALA A 98 7.93 -24.61 27.20
C ALA A 98 8.51 -25.92 26.66
N THR A 99 7.74 -27.01 26.76
CA THR A 99 8.13 -28.34 26.29
C THR A 99 7.02 -28.97 25.45
N VAL A 100 7.41 -29.73 24.42
CA VAL A 100 6.47 -30.60 23.70
C VAL A 100 6.20 -31.81 24.59
N SER A 101 5.07 -31.77 25.29
CA SER A 101 4.63 -32.83 26.21
C SER A 101 4.11 -34.06 25.45
N TYR A 102 3.58 -33.87 24.25
CA TYR A 102 3.23 -34.95 23.34
C TYR A 102 3.25 -34.48 21.89
N GLN A 103 3.80 -35.30 20.99
CA GLN A 103 3.85 -35.03 19.55
C GLN A 103 2.47 -35.21 18.89
N PHE A 104 2.32 -34.78 17.63
CA PHE A 104 1.05 -34.92 16.89
C PHE A 104 0.56 -36.38 16.85
N SER A 105 -0.68 -36.61 17.29
CA SER A 105 -1.28 -37.94 17.37
C SER A 105 -2.80 -37.90 17.18
N LYS A 106 -3.36 -39.05 16.81
CA LYS A 106 -4.81 -39.31 16.77
C LYS A 106 -5.30 -40.10 18.00
N SER A 107 -4.40 -40.47 18.92
CA SER A 107 -4.75 -41.28 20.08
C SER A 107 -5.32 -40.44 21.21
N LYS A 108 -6.67 -40.35 21.28
CA LYS A 108 -7.39 -39.68 22.37
C LYS A 108 -6.92 -40.15 23.74
N THR A 109 -6.75 -41.45 23.92
CA THR A 109 -6.30 -42.05 25.19
C THR A 109 -4.93 -41.53 25.60
N LEU A 110 -3.94 -41.54 24.68
CA LEU A 110 -2.58 -41.10 25.00
C LEU A 110 -2.55 -39.59 25.26
N LEU A 111 -3.17 -38.78 24.40
CA LEU A 111 -3.26 -37.33 24.57
C LEU A 111 -3.92 -36.95 25.91
N LYS A 112 -5.08 -37.52 26.23
CA LYS A 112 -5.80 -37.24 27.48
C LYS A 112 -5.05 -37.72 28.72
N SER A 113 -4.34 -38.85 28.62
CA SER A 113 -3.47 -39.35 29.69
C SER A 113 -2.28 -38.41 29.92
N THR A 114 -1.65 -37.89 28.86
CA THR A 114 -0.58 -36.92 28.95
C THR A 114 -1.04 -35.61 29.58
N ILE A 115 -2.21 -35.08 29.19
CA ILE A 115 -2.81 -33.89 29.83
C ILE A 115 -2.99 -34.10 31.34
N GLY A 116 -3.46 -35.29 31.73
CA GLY A 116 -3.60 -35.66 33.14
C GLY A 116 -2.28 -35.76 33.89
N ALA A 117 -1.20 -36.12 33.19
CA ALA A 117 0.13 -36.36 33.75
C ALA A 117 1.06 -35.13 33.77
N ILE A 118 0.75 -34.04 33.03
CA ILE A 118 1.55 -32.81 33.02
C ILE A 118 1.70 -32.29 34.45
N LEU A 119 2.91 -32.29 34.97
CA LEU A 119 3.18 -31.83 36.32
C LEU A 119 3.10 -30.30 36.39
N ARG A 120 2.64 -29.79 37.54
CA ARG A 120 2.68 -28.36 37.84
C ARG A 120 4.13 -27.88 37.99
N SER A 121 4.39 -26.63 37.60
CA SER A 121 5.61 -25.89 37.95
C SER A 121 5.35 -25.01 39.16
N ASN A 122 6.42 -24.68 39.88
CA ASN A 122 6.43 -23.57 40.84
C ASN A 122 6.95 -22.27 40.20
N ASP A 123 7.28 -22.32 38.91
CA ASP A 123 7.71 -21.14 38.15
C ASP A 123 6.50 -20.38 37.61
N ASN A 124 6.63 -19.07 37.50
CA ASN A 124 5.66 -18.20 36.85
C ASN A 124 5.61 -18.42 35.33
N GLY A 125 4.62 -17.80 34.67
CA GLY A 125 4.28 -18.10 33.27
C GLY A 125 5.12 -17.32 32.25
N ASN A 126 5.46 -17.99 31.14
CA ASN A 126 6.03 -17.42 29.92
C ASN A 126 5.15 -17.80 28.72
N VAL A 127 4.19 -16.92 28.38
CA VAL A 127 3.23 -17.21 27.30
C VAL A 127 3.93 -17.29 25.94
N GLU A 128 4.90 -16.42 25.70
CA GLU A 128 5.72 -16.41 24.48
C GLU A 128 6.41 -17.76 24.25
N ALA A 129 7.08 -18.31 25.27
CA ALA A 129 7.75 -19.61 25.15
C ALA A 129 6.77 -20.72 24.73
N GLY A 130 5.54 -20.69 25.24
CA GLY A 130 4.48 -21.63 24.86
C GLY A 130 4.10 -21.51 23.38
N LEU A 131 3.88 -20.29 22.91
CA LEU A 131 3.54 -19.99 21.51
C LEU A 131 4.71 -20.28 20.55
N LEU A 132 5.92 -19.87 20.91
CA LEU A 132 7.15 -20.15 20.16
C LEU A 132 7.38 -21.65 20.01
N LYS A 133 7.22 -22.44 21.09
CA LYS A 133 7.39 -23.89 21.03
C LYS A 133 6.32 -24.57 20.18
N ALA A 134 5.08 -24.07 20.20
CA ALA A 134 4.03 -24.56 19.30
C ALA A 134 4.37 -24.26 17.83
N THR A 135 4.89 -23.08 17.57
CA THR A 135 5.32 -22.65 16.23
C THR A 135 6.45 -23.52 15.69
N GLN A 136 7.49 -23.76 16.50
CA GLN A 136 8.58 -24.69 16.15
C GLN A 136 8.05 -26.10 15.86
N LEU A 137 7.07 -26.57 16.64
CA LEU A 137 6.46 -27.88 16.41
C LEU A 137 5.69 -27.96 15.09
N PHE A 138 4.99 -26.89 14.68
CA PHE A 138 4.37 -26.81 13.36
C PHE A 138 5.40 -26.83 12.24
N GLN A 139 6.50 -26.10 12.38
CA GLN A 139 7.58 -26.09 11.39
C GLN A 139 8.26 -27.46 11.27
N GLU A 140 8.54 -28.12 12.39
CA GLU A 140 9.27 -29.39 12.40
C GLU A 140 8.41 -30.60 12.02
N LYS A 141 7.12 -30.59 12.39
CA LYS A 141 6.25 -31.77 12.34
C LYS A 141 4.88 -31.52 11.72
N GLY A 142 4.51 -30.27 11.42
CA GLY A 142 3.25 -29.90 10.78
C GLY A 142 3.14 -30.46 9.36
N ARG A 143 1.91 -30.67 8.90
CA ARG A 143 1.62 -31.11 7.53
C ARG A 143 1.49 -29.89 6.63
N ALA A 144 2.17 -29.92 5.49
CA ALA A 144 1.93 -28.96 4.43
C ALA A 144 0.47 -29.06 3.94
N GLY A 145 -0.20 -27.93 3.78
CA GLY A 145 -1.61 -27.85 3.37
C GLY A 145 -2.64 -28.23 4.45
N ALA A 146 -2.21 -28.57 5.67
CA ALA A 146 -3.12 -28.73 6.80
C ALA A 146 -3.40 -27.37 7.45
N LYS A 147 -4.65 -27.13 7.86
CA LYS A 147 -4.97 -25.98 8.71
C LYS A 147 -4.25 -26.12 10.04
N GLN A 148 -3.54 -25.07 10.48
CA GLN A 148 -2.78 -25.08 11.73
C GLN A 148 -3.47 -24.22 12.76
N ALA A 149 -3.65 -24.73 13.98
CA ALA A 149 -4.32 -24.00 15.05
C ALA A 149 -3.73 -24.25 16.44
N VAL A 150 -3.68 -23.21 17.26
CA VAL A 150 -3.30 -23.23 18.67
C VAL A 150 -4.52 -23.02 19.54
N VAL A 151 -4.61 -23.82 20.61
CA VAL A 151 -5.51 -23.56 21.73
C VAL A 151 -4.67 -23.28 22.97
N LEU A 152 -4.56 -22.01 23.35
CA LEU A 152 -3.81 -21.55 24.51
C LEU A 152 -4.73 -21.51 25.75
N LEU A 153 -4.48 -22.36 26.74
CA LEU A 153 -5.19 -22.34 28.03
C LEU A 153 -4.26 -21.77 29.09
N SER A 154 -4.58 -20.58 29.62
CA SER A 154 -3.69 -19.87 30.54
C SER A 154 -4.44 -19.02 31.57
N ALA A 155 -3.78 -18.75 32.69
CA ALA A 155 -4.19 -17.72 33.65
C ALA A 155 -3.87 -16.28 33.16
N GLY A 156 -3.26 -16.12 31.98
CA GLY A 156 -2.97 -14.83 31.36
C GLY A 156 -1.85 -14.03 32.02
N LYS A 157 -1.21 -14.59 33.04
CA LYS A 157 -0.12 -13.95 33.80
C LYS A 157 1.24 -14.37 33.26
N THR A 158 1.77 -13.54 32.37
CA THR A 158 3.12 -13.72 31.82
C THR A 158 4.11 -12.82 32.58
N GLN A 159 5.07 -13.45 33.24
CA GLN A 159 6.09 -12.80 34.08
C GLN A 159 7.51 -13.11 33.58
N PHE A 160 7.57 -13.98 32.58
CA PHE A 160 8.78 -14.35 31.88
C PHE A 160 8.59 -14.19 30.38
N TYR A 161 9.68 -13.93 29.65
CA TYR A 161 9.72 -13.81 28.18
C TYR A 161 11.11 -14.16 27.66
N TYR A 162 11.21 -14.49 26.38
CA TYR A 162 12.43 -14.86 25.69
C TYR A 162 13.06 -13.62 25.04
N ASP A 163 14.11 -13.12 25.66
CA ASP A 163 14.92 -12.04 25.11
C ASP A 163 16.32 -12.60 24.79
N PRO A 164 16.70 -12.70 23.50
CA PRO A 164 18.03 -13.15 23.13
C PRO A 164 19.14 -12.15 23.54
N THR A 165 18.78 -10.94 23.98
CA THR A 165 19.68 -9.85 24.39
C THR A 165 19.74 -9.59 25.91
N ASP A 166 18.87 -10.23 26.70
CA ASP A 166 18.83 -10.06 28.17
C ASP A 166 19.72 -11.09 28.89
N SER A 167 20.81 -10.61 29.51
CA SER A 167 21.69 -11.43 30.37
C SER A 167 21.12 -11.67 31.77
N THR A 168 19.98 -11.05 32.11
CA THR A 168 19.24 -11.22 33.37
C THR A 168 17.93 -11.98 33.17
N VAL A 169 18.05 -13.31 33.02
CA VAL A 169 17.04 -14.31 33.43
C VAL A 169 15.61 -14.00 32.98
N LEU A 170 15.24 -14.33 31.73
CA LEU A 170 13.84 -14.53 31.29
C LEU A 170 12.80 -13.53 31.85
N GLY A 171 13.07 -12.26 32.18
CA GLY A 171 12.18 -11.46 33.04
C GLY A 171 12.25 -11.84 34.54
N THR A 172 12.07 -10.88 35.45
CA THR A 172 12.33 -11.09 36.90
C THR A 172 11.57 -12.24 37.55
N GLY A 173 10.50 -12.73 36.91
CA GLY A 173 9.58 -13.70 37.48
C GLY A 173 8.83 -13.18 38.71
N LEU A 174 9.02 -11.92 39.11
CA LEU A 174 8.43 -11.33 40.30
C LEU A 174 7.10 -10.64 39.98
N LEU A 175 7.01 -9.94 38.85
CA LEU A 175 5.85 -9.15 38.43
C LEU A 175 5.58 -9.31 36.93
N GLU A 176 4.33 -9.07 36.52
CA GLU A 176 3.95 -8.99 35.11
C GLU A 176 4.51 -7.68 34.52
N THR A 177 5.24 -7.75 33.41
CA THR A 177 5.88 -6.59 32.75
C THR A 177 5.33 -6.38 31.34
N ASP A 178 5.43 -5.15 30.84
CA ASP A 178 4.98 -4.82 29.47
C ASP A 178 5.84 -5.55 28.44
N ALA A 179 7.15 -5.70 28.70
CA ALA A 179 8.05 -6.52 27.88
C ALA A 179 7.56 -7.98 27.75
N ALA A 180 7.13 -8.61 28.85
CA ALA A 180 6.65 -9.99 28.79
C ALA A 180 5.30 -10.13 28.08
N ALA A 181 4.45 -9.11 28.16
CA ALA A 181 3.20 -9.05 27.42
C ALA A 181 3.44 -8.80 25.93
N ASN A 182 4.32 -7.86 25.59
CA ASN A 182 4.67 -7.51 24.21
C ASN A 182 5.33 -8.69 23.50
N ALA A 183 6.31 -9.36 24.10
CA ALA A 183 6.95 -10.52 23.49
C ALA A 183 5.96 -11.67 23.21
N ALA A 184 5.00 -11.89 24.10
CA ALA A 184 3.91 -12.85 23.86
C ALA A 184 2.96 -12.41 22.72
N LEU A 185 2.72 -11.10 22.56
CA LEU A 185 1.94 -10.55 21.46
C LEU A 185 2.71 -10.58 20.13
N ASP A 186 4.01 -10.27 20.13
CA ASP A 186 4.87 -10.32 18.94
C ASP A 186 4.95 -11.75 18.40
N GLN A 187 5.15 -12.74 19.27
CA GLN A 187 5.10 -14.13 18.86
C GLN A 187 3.71 -14.54 18.34
N ALA A 188 2.62 -14.06 18.96
CA ALA A 188 1.28 -14.30 18.46
C ALA A 188 1.04 -13.62 17.10
N HIS A 189 1.61 -12.43 16.87
CA HIS A 189 1.56 -11.72 15.59
C HIS A 189 2.23 -12.56 14.49
N LEU A 190 3.46 -13.02 14.73
CA LEU A 190 4.20 -13.90 13.80
C LEU A 190 3.42 -15.18 13.45
N MET A 191 2.79 -15.80 14.45
CA MET A 191 1.97 -16.99 14.21
C MET A 191 0.77 -16.71 13.29
N ARG A 192 0.12 -15.55 13.44
CA ARG A 192 -0.99 -15.14 12.57
C ARG A 192 -0.52 -14.84 11.15
N ASP A 193 0.64 -14.21 11.00
CA ASP A 193 1.25 -13.92 9.69
C ASP A 193 1.60 -15.22 8.95
N TRP A 194 1.95 -16.28 9.68
CA TRP A 194 2.17 -17.63 9.14
C TRP A 194 0.87 -18.45 8.95
N GLY A 195 -0.29 -17.83 9.10
CA GLY A 195 -1.59 -18.49 8.90
C GLY A 195 -1.96 -19.50 9.98
N ILE A 196 -1.38 -19.39 11.19
CA ILE A 196 -1.71 -20.24 12.34
C ILE A 196 -2.84 -19.57 13.14
N ASP A 197 -3.96 -20.28 13.27
CA ASP A 197 -5.11 -19.82 14.04
C ASP A 197 -4.82 -19.88 15.54
N ILE A 198 -5.22 -18.86 16.30
CA ILE A 198 -5.02 -18.78 17.75
C ILE A 198 -6.37 -18.62 18.45
N HIS A 199 -6.69 -19.59 19.29
CA HIS A 199 -7.80 -19.56 20.25
C HIS A 199 -7.25 -19.49 21.67
N THR A 200 -7.81 -18.62 22.51
CA THR A 200 -7.37 -18.46 23.91
C THR A 200 -8.49 -18.80 24.88
N VAL A 201 -8.14 -19.49 25.97
CA VAL A 201 -9.06 -19.82 27.07
C VAL A 201 -8.50 -19.26 28.38
N GLY A 202 -9.17 -18.24 28.93
CA GLY A 202 -8.84 -17.64 30.20
C GLY A 202 -9.31 -18.48 31.39
N ILE A 203 -8.36 -18.94 32.20
CA ILE A 203 -8.64 -19.77 33.38
C ILE A 203 -8.70 -18.90 34.63
N ALA A 204 -9.93 -18.69 35.12
CA ALA A 204 -10.24 -17.84 36.28
C ALA A 204 -9.48 -16.50 36.24
N ILE A 205 -9.64 -15.81 35.12
CA ILE A 205 -9.13 -14.47 34.87
C ILE A 205 -10.26 -13.49 35.18
N ALA A 206 -9.94 -12.36 35.81
CA ALA A 206 -10.92 -11.31 36.10
C ALA A 206 -11.16 -10.43 34.86
N ASP A 207 -12.43 -10.04 34.63
CA ASP A 207 -12.80 -9.06 33.62
C ASP A 207 -11.97 -7.76 33.76
N GLY A 208 -11.53 -7.22 32.63
CA GLY A 208 -10.69 -6.02 32.50
C GLY A 208 -9.23 -6.21 32.94
N SER A 209 -8.85 -7.38 33.43
CA SER A 209 -7.49 -7.61 33.95
C SER A 209 -6.44 -7.64 32.82
N ARG A 210 -5.18 -7.38 33.20
CA ARG A 210 -4.02 -7.44 32.30
C ARG A 210 -3.95 -8.76 31.52
N GLY A 211 -4.20 -9.88 32.19
CA GLY A 211 -4.20 -11.20 31.57
C GLY A 211 -5.37 -11.45 30.62
N GLU A 212 -6.54 -10.85 30.86
CA GLU A 212 -7.64 -10.90 29.89
C GLU A 212 -7.28 -10.12 28.63
N LYS A 213 -6.78 -8.88 28.79
CA LYS A 213 -6.34 -8.04 27.67
C LYS A 213 -5.28 -8.73 26.82
N LEU A 214 -4.29 -9.37 27.45
CA LEU A 214 -3.25 -10.13 26.76
C LEU A 214 -3.85 -11.28 25.93
N LEU A 215 -4.70 -12.11 26.53
CA LEU A 215 -5.28 -13.26 25.83
C LEU A 215 -6.28 -12.85 24.73
N CYS A 216 -6.99 -11.73 24.92
CA CYS A 216 -7.85 -11.14 23.90
C CYS A 216 -7.06 -10.56 22.72
N ALA A 217 -5.90 -9.98 22.97
CA ALA A 217 -5.03 -9.40 21.94
C ALA A 217 -4.21 -10.46 21.18
N ALA A 218 -3.80 -11.54 21.86
CA ALA A 218 -3.03 -12.62 21.24
C ALA A 218 -3.86 -13.47 20.26
N GLN A 219 -5.17 -13.62 20.47
CA GLN A 219 -6.03 -14.47 19.63
C GLN A 219 -6.49 -13.78 18.34
N ASN A 220 -6.83 -14.58 17.32
CA ASN A 220 -7.54 -14.12 16.11
C ASN A 220 -8.82 -14.93 15.81
N LYS A 221 -9.07 -16.04 16.50
CA LYS A 221 -10.24 -16.92 16.27
C LYS A 221 -11.16 -17.11 17.48
N GLY A 222 -10.89 -16.42 18.58
CA GLY A 222 -11.80 -16.33 19.73
C GLY A 222 -11.11 -16.42 21.09
N TYR A 223 -11.61 -15.62 22.02
CA TYR A 223 -11.33 -15.71 23.45
C TYR A 223 -12.51 -16.38 24.18
N TYR A 224 -12.21 -17.31 25.08
CA TYR A 224 -13.19 -18.06 25.86
C TYR A 224 -12.86 -17.98 27.35
N THR A 225 -13.87 -17.98 28.21
CA THR A 225 -13.67 -18.07 29.66
C THR A 225 -13.95 -19.48 30.15
N HIS A 226 -13.19 -19.97 31.13
CA HIS A 226 -13.37 -21.35 31.63
C HIS A 226 -14.77 -21.65 32.23
N THR A 227 -15.56 -20.63 32.55
CA THR A 227 -16.93 -20.74 33.06
C THR A 227 -17.98 -20.86 31.95
N GLN A 228 -17.59 -20.62 30.69
CA GLN A 228 -18.48 -20.75 29.54
C GLN A 228 -18.82 -22.22 29.26
N SER A 229 -20.07 -22.51 28.93
CA SER A 229 -20.48 -23.85 28.48
C SER A 229 -20.12 -24.10 27.02
N GLY A 230 -19.69 -25.33 26.69
CA GLY A 230 -19.51 -25.75 25.29
C GLY A 230 -18.23 -25.25 24.61
N ILE A 231 -17.22 -24.83 25.38
CA ILE A 231 -15.97 -24.23 24.88
C ILE A 231 -15.33 -25.06 23.75
N ALA A 232 -15.12 -26.36 23.98
CA ALA A 232 -14.47 -27.23 23.00
C ALA A 232 -15.24 -27.35 21.67
N ALA A 233 -16.57 -27.37 21.74
CA ALA A 233 -17.42 -27.41 20.56
C ALA A 233 -17.39 -26.06 19.81
N SER A 234 -17.36 -24.94 20.53
CA SER A 234 -17.22 -23.60 19.93
C SER A 234 -15.86 -23.40 19.27
N ILE A 235 -14.77 -23.84 19.93
CA ILE A 235 -13.42 -23.83 19.34
C ILE A 235 -13.40 -24.66 18.06
N TRP A 236 -13.92 -25.90 18.09
CA TRP A 236 -13.99 -26.74 16.91
C TRP A 236 -14.82 -26.14 15.78
N ALA A 237 -15.99 -25.56 16.10
CA ALA A 237 -16.81 -24.88 15.12
C ALA A 237 -16.09 -23.67 14.50
N ALA A 238 -15.34 -22.90 15.29
CA ALA A 238 -14.53 -21.78 14.81
C ALA A 238 -13.34 -22.24 13.96
N MET A 239 -12.72 -23.37 14.27
CA MET A 239 -11.68 -24.00 13.43
C MET A 239 -12.24 -24.48 12.09
N ASN A 240 -13.52 -24.88 12.03
CA ASN A 240 -14.17 -25.38 10.83
C ASN A 240 -14.93 -24.32 10.01
N ALA A 241 -15.11 -23.12 10.55
CA ALA A 241 -15.76 -22.05 9.83
C ALA A 241 -14.86 -21.59 8.67
N GLU A 242 -15.39 -21.60 7.44
CA GLU A 242 -14.75 -20.88 6.35
C GLU A 242 -14.71 -19.39 6.70
N GLU A 243 -13.54 -18.78 6.59
CA GLU A 243 -13.27 -17.53 7.27
C GLU A 243 -14.16 -16.38 6.80
N SER A 244 -15.13 -15.97 7.61
CA SER A 244 -15.63 -14.60 7.64
C SER A 244 -14.69 -13.75 8.49
N PHE A 245 -14.07 -12.73 7.92
CA PHE A 245 -13.56 -11.62 8.72
C PHE A 245 -14.77 -10.74 9.04
N ASP A 246 -15.32 -10.84 10.25
CA ASP A 246 -15.71 -9.64 11.02
C ASP A 246 -15.88 -9.93 12.51
N THR A 247 -15.71 -8.87 13.28
CA THR A 247 -15.73 -8.70 14.73
C THR A 247 -16.62 -9.63 15.53
N ALA A 248 -16.06 -10.10 16.65
CA ALA A 248 -16.68 -10.67 17.84
C ALA A 248 -18.22 -10.82 17.83
N THR A 249 -18.71 -12.00 18.21
CA THR A 249 -19.09 -12.24 19.61
C THR A 249 -19.37 -13.72 19.89
N ALA A 250 -18.61 -14.29 20.82
CA ALA A 250 -19.16 -15.05 21.94
C ALA A 250 -18.37 -14.67 23.20
N GLY A 251 -18.93 -13.76 24.00
CA GLY A 251 -18.36 -13.29 25.28
C GLY A 251 -17.85 -11.84 25.27
N THR A 252 -18.75 -10.87 25.13
CA THR A 252 -18.45 -9.42 25.10
C THR A 252 -17.75 -8.89 26.35
N LYS A 253 -16.69 -8.09 26.15
CA LYS A 253 -16.54 -6.72 26.68
C LYS A 253 -15.41 -6.00 25.90
N TRP A 254 -15.78 -5.02 25.09
CA TRP A 254 -14.86 -4.05 24.52
C TRP A 254 -15.00 -2.75 25.32
N THR A 255 -13.88 -2.15 25.77
CA THR A 255 -13.81 -0.70 26.02
C THR A 255 -12.35 -0.25 26.12
N ALA A 256 -12.04 0.78 25.31
CA ALA A 256 -11.03 1.83 25.51
C ALA A 256 -9.53 1.47 25.33
N GLY A 257 -8.97 2.02 24.26
CA GLY A 257 -7.83 2.94 24.28
C GLY A 257 -6.51 2.48 24.91
N PHE A 258 -5.52 2.25 24.06
CA PHE A 258 -4.20 2.91 24.12
C PHE A 258 -3.74 3.06 22.65
N GLY A 259 -3.80 4.23 22.03
CA GLY A 259 -2.66 5.13 22.04
C GLY A 259 -2.08 5.40 23.42
N LYS A 260 -0.76 5.28 23.56
CA LYS A 260 0.14 6.44 23.49
C LYS A 260 1.55 6.10 23.96
N GLU A 261 2.50 6.77 23.31
CA GLU A 261 3.74 7.29 23.89
C GLU A 261 4.87 6.29 24.18
N SER A 262 6.02 6.60 23.59
CA SER A 262 7.35 6.38 24.15
C SER A 262 7.33 6.38 25.69
N ILE A 263 7.90 5.33 26.30
CA ILE A 263 8.36 5.37 27.70
C ILE A 263 9.83 4.91 27.71
N ILE A 264 10.73 5.81 27.30
CA ILE A 264 12.18 5.69 27.50
C ILE A 264 12.50 5.93 28.98
N PRO A 265 13.34 5.11 29.66
CA PRO A 265 13.96 5.49 30.93
C PRO A 265 15.19 6.38 30.68
N THR A 266 15.26 7.52 31.35
CA THR A 266 16.31 8.56 31.27
C THR A 266 17.67 8.17 31.90
N ASP A 267 17.90 6.89 32.22
CA ASP A 267 18.88 6.48 33.25
C ASP A 267 19.72 5.20 32.94
N LEU A 268 19.75 4.61 31.74
CA LEU A 268 20.61 3.44 31.43
C LEU A 268 21.49 3.64 30.18
N PRO A 269 22.80 3.31 30.25
CA PRO A 269 23.80 3.66 29.25
C PRO A 269 23.85 2.65 28.10
N PHE A 270 23.99 3.17 26.88
CA PHE A 270 24.47 2.45 25.70
C PHE A 270 25.71 1.61 26.04
N LEU A 271 25.69 0.30 25.82
CA LEU A 271 26.93 -0.47 25.62
C LEU A 271 27.16 -0.61 24.12
N SER A 272 27.80 0.41 23.55
CA SER A 272 28.53 0.26 22.30
C SER A 272 29.81 -0.54 22.60
N TYR A 273 29.89 -1.79 22.15
CA TYR A 273 31.19 -2.47 22.07
C TYR A 273 32.06 -1.74 21.06
N LYS A 274 33.34 -1.59 21.37
CA LYS A 274 34.33 -0.94 20.52
C LYS A 274 35.32 -1.98 20.00
N PRO A 275 36.06 -1.70 18.91
CA PRO A 275 37.15 -2.56 18.43
C PRO A 275 38.20 -2.90 19.51
N SER A 276 38.32 -2.09 20.57
CA SER A 276 39.18 -2.37 21.73
C SER A 276 38.72 -3.57 22.57
N ASP A 277 37.46 -3.97 22.46
CA ASP A 277 36.86 -5.05 23.24
C ASP A 277 37.04 -6.43 22.56
N LEU A 278 37.59 -6.45 21.35
CA LEU A 278 37.98 -7.65 20.61
C LEU A 278 39.30 -8.24 21.13
N PRO A 279 39.47 -9.59 21.15
CA PRO A 279 40.71 -10.24 21.55
C PRO A 279 41.93 -9.74 20.76
N ASP A 280 43.03 -9.47 21.45
CA ASP A 280 44.25 -8.94 20.83
C ASP A 280 44.97 -9.95 19.92
N THR A 281 44.70 -11.26 20.07
CA THR A 281 45.35 -12.34 19.32
C THR A 281 44.39 -13.49 19.05
N GLY A 282 44.63 -14.28 18.00
CA GLY A 282 43.83 -15.46 17.66
C GLY A 282 42.63 -15.19 16.74
N LEU A 283 42.46 -13.95 16.26
CA LEU A 283 41.47 -13.59 15.25
C LEU A 283 42.01 -13.85 13.83
N LEU A 284 41.12 -14.28 12.94
CA LEU A 284 41.41 -14.56 11.53
C LEU A 284 41.69 -13.28 10.73
N TYR A 285 41.27 -12.12 11.22
CA TYR A 285 41.42 -10.80 10.62
C TYR A 285 41.86 -9.76 11.66
N SER A 286 42.50 -8.69 11.20
CA SER A 286 42.95 -7.61 12.08
C SER A 286 41.75 -6.89 12.68
N LYS A 287 41.75 -6.64 14.00
CA LYS A 287 40.71 -5.83 14.65
C LYS A 287 40.66 -4.37 14.14
N SER A 288 41.70 -3.93 13.43
CA SER A 288 41.77 -2.59 12.82
C SER A 288 40.83 -2.39 11.63
N ILE A 289 40.22 -3.46 11.10
CA ILE A 289 39.23 -3.33 10.02
C ILE A 289 37.90 -2.80 10.54
N PHE A 290 37.66 -2.87 11.86
CA PHE A 290 36.43 -2.42 12.49
C PHE A 290 36.52 -0.95 12.89
N GLY A 291 35.50 -0.16 12.50
CA GLY A 291 35.22 1.18 12.99
C GLY A 291 34.73 1.18 14.44
N GLU A 292 34.57 2.36 15.04
CA GLU A 292 34.28 2.49 16.48
C GLU A 292 32.96 1.82 16.92
N ASP A 293 32.05 1.58 15.98
CA ASP A 293 30.76 0.90 16.12
C ASP A 293 30.81 -0.59 15.74
N LEU A 294 32.01 -1.15 15.53
CA LEU A 294 32.25 -2.49 15.01
C LEU A 294 31.74 -2.75 13.57
N SER A 295 31.36 -1.70 12.83
CA SER A 295 31.19 -1.78 11.37
C SER A 295 32.54 -1.99 10.70
N PHE A 296 32.61 -2.64 9.53
CA PHE A 296 33.85 -2.70 8.75
C PHE A 296 33.53 -2.55 7.27
N ASN A 297 34.45 -1.94 6.52
CA ASN A 297 34.31 -1.88 5.08
C ASN A 297 34.74 -3.22 4.48
N VAL A 298 33.91 -3.79 3.61
CA VAL A 298 34.21 -5.05 2.91
C VAL A 298 35.52 -4.94 2.11
N SER A 299 35.90 -3.73 1.69
CA SER A 299 37.18 -3.45 1.04
C SER A 299 38.40 -3.81 1.89
N ASP A 300 38.25 -3.82 3.21
CA ASP A 300 39.34 -3.97 4.19
C ASP A 300 39.57 -5.44 4.59
N LEU A 301 38.67 -6.34 4.16
CA LEU A 301 38.87 -7.78 4.25
C LEU A 301 40.01 -8.23 3.34
N THR A 302 40.82 -9.18 3.80
CA THR A 302 41.95 -9.74 3.05
C THR A 302 41.94 -11.26 3.06
N GLY A 303 42.67 -11.89 2.13
CA GLY A 303 42.81 -13.34 2.06
C GLY A 303 41.51 -14.07 1.69
N THR A 304 41.34 -15.29 2.22
CA THR A 304 40.29 -16.24 1.82
C THR A 304 38.87 -15.75 2.08
N ILE A 305 38.63 -14.98 3.16
CA ILE A 305 37.31 -14.38 3.46
C ILE A 305 36.93 -13.38 2.37
N ARG A 306 37.90 -12.56 1.93
CA ARG A 306 37.66 -11.60 0.85
C ARG A 306 37.32 -12.32 -0.45
N THR A 307 38.08 -13.36 -0.80
CA THR A 307 37.79 -14.18 -1.98
C THR A 307 36.41 -14.83 -1.92
N ALA A 308 35.98 -15.31 -0.75
CA ALA A 308 34.66 -15.89 -0.56
C ALA A 308 33.55 -14.85 -0.68
N MET A 309 33.75 -13.65 -0.12
CA MET A 309 32.81 -12.53 -0.17
C MET A 309 32.68 -11.95 -1.59
N ASP A 310 33.78 -11.83 -2.32
CA ASP A 310 33.78 -11.43 -3.73
C ASP A 310 33.04 -12.48 -4.57
N ALA A 311 33.27 -13.78 -4.29
CA ALA A 311 32.54 -14.86 -4.96
C ALA A 311 31.04 -14.81 -4.67
N TYR A 312 30.63 -14.55 -3.42
CA TYR A 312 29.22 -14.36 -3.04
C TYR A 312 28.58 -13.16 -3.74
N SER A 313 29.27 -12.02 -3.70
CA SER A 313 28.81 -10.78 -4.33
C SER A 313 28.71 -10.93 -5.85
N ALA A 314 29.51 -11.83 -6.42
CA ALA A 314 29.47 -12.17 -7.83
C ALA A 314 28.52 -13.35 -8.16
N ILE A 315 27.80 -13.97 -7.21
CA ILE A 315 26.89 -15.10 -7.52
C ILE A 315 25.80 -14.65 -8.49
N ASP A 316 25.15 -13.51 -8.23
CA ASP A 316 24.07 -13.02 -9.09
C ASP A 316 24.56 -12.59 -10.46
N THR A 317 25.80 -12.12 -10.54
CA THR A 317 26.41 -11.68 -11.81
C THR A 317 27.01 -12.84 -12.61
N THR A 318 27.76 -13.74 -11.97
CA THR A 318 28.49 -14.86 -12.60
C THR A 318 27.54 -15.98 -13.03
N TYR A 319 26.43 -16.15 -12.30
CA TYR A 319 25.43 -17.19 -12.52
C TYR A 319 24.06 -16.60 -12.90
N ALA A 320 24.05 -15.36 -13.40
CA ALA A 320 22.85 -14.62 -13.83
C ALA A 320 21.95 -15.40 -14.80
N ALA A 321 22.55 -16.28 -15.62
CA ALA A 321 21.82 -17.11 -16.57
C ALA A 321 20.91 -18.17 -15.90
N TYR A 322 21.09 -18.47 -14.60
CA TYR A 322 20.29 -19.47 -13.88
C TYR A 322 19.18 -18.83 -13.02
N PRO A 323 18.04 -19.53 -12.78
CA PRO A 323 16.90 -19.00 -12.04
C PRO A 323 17.23 -18.55 -10.60
N GLU A 324 16.52 -17.52 -10.14
CA GLU A 324 16.57 -16.93 -8.78
C GLU A 324 16.71 -17.98 -7.68
N ALA A 325 15.78 -18.92 -7.61
CA ALA A 325 15.72 -19.94 -6.58
C ALA A 325 16.98 -20.81 -6.51
N ALA A 326 17.71 -20.94 -7.61
CA ALA A 326 18.98 -21.66 -7.65
C ALA A 326 20.18 -20.80 -7.26
N ARG A 327 20.17 -19.51 -7.61
CA ARG A 327 21.16 -18.53 -7.12
C ARG A 327 21.03 -18.34 -5.60
N GLU A 328 19.81 -18.29 -5.09
CA GLU A 328 19.53 -18.25 -3.65
C GLU A 328 20.03 -19.49 -2.91
N GLN A 329 20.01 -20.67 -3.53
CA GLN A 329 20.63 -21.87 -2.95
C GLN A 329 22.16 -21.79 -2.87
N LEU A 330 22.81 -21.05 -3.76
CA LEU A 330 24.27 -20.79 -3.70
C LEU A 330 24.58 -19.74 -2.63
N LYS A 331 23.78 -18.68 -2.54
CA LYS A 331 23.90 -17.63 -1.50
C LYS A 331 23.63 -18.15 -0.10
N ALA A 332 22.64 -19.02 0.07
CA ALA A 332 22.32 -19.64 1.35
C ALA A 332 23.53 -20.43 1.90
N SER A 333 24.28 -21.11 1.04
CA SER A 333 25.51 -21.82 1.42
C SER A 333 26.59 -20.87 1.90
N PHE A 334 26.72 -19.70 1.28
CA PHE A 334 27.64 -18.66 1.73
C PHE A 334 27.20 -18.03 3.05
N LYS A 335 25.92 -17.65 3.20
CA LYS A 335 25.38 -17.11 4.46
C LYS A 335 25.59 -18.11 5.61
N SER A 336 25.39 -19.40 5.35
CA SER A 336 25.65 -20.47 6.31
C SER A 336 27.14 -20.59 6.68
N PHE A 337 28.05 -20.39 5.73
CA PHE A 337 29.50 -20.33 5.97
C PHE A 337 29.88 -19.06 6.77
N LEU A 338 29.42 -17.88 6.36
CA LEU A 338 29.75 -16.60 6.98
C LEU A 338 29.30 -16.52 8.44
N ASN A 339 28.07 -16.97 8.73
CA ASN A 339 27.53 -17.02 10.09
C ASN A 339 28.33 -17.95 11.04
N ARG A 340 29.14 -18.86 10.50
CA ARG A 340 30.03 -19.73 11.29
C ARG A 340 31.40 -19.11 11.57
N VAL A 341 31.85 -18.14 10.75
CA VAL A 341 33.22 -17.60 10.80
C VAL A 341 33.28 -16.13 11.21
N ILE A 342 32.20 -15.36 11.05
CA ILE A 342 32.03 -13.97 11.49
C ILE A 342 30.56 -13.75 11.95
N PRO A 343 30.25 -13.81 13.25
CA PRO A 343 28.91 -13.54 13.77
C PRO A 343 28.65 -12.02 13.84
N LEU A 344 27.75 -11.51 13.00
CA LEU A 344 27.38 -10.08 12.94
C LEU A 344 26.00 -9.75 13.55
N ASP A 345 25.25 -10.76 14.00
CA ASP A 345 23.96 -10.56 14.65
C ASP A 345 24.03 -10.78 16.17
N PRO A 346 23.35 -9.96 16.99
CA PRO A 346 23.31 -10.15 18.43
C PRO A 346 22.70 -11.49 18.87
N PRO A 347 23.16 -12.06 20.01
CA PRO A 347 24.13 -11.49 20.94
C PRO A 347 25.59 -11.70 20.49
N PHE A 348 26.33 -10.59 20.35
CA PHE A 348 27.74 -10.59 19.98
C PHE A 348 28.63 -10.85 21.21
N ASP A 349 29.42 -11.94 21.17
CA ASP A 349 30.38 -12.29 22.23
C ASP A 349 31.82 -12.32 21.68
N PRO A 350 32.66 -11.32 22.01
CA PRO A 350 34.06 -11.26 21.59
C PRO A 350 34.89 -12.51 21.92
N ALA A 351 34.51 -13.29 22.94
CA ALA A 351 35.23 -14.50 23.35
C ALA A 351 35.04 -15.68 22.38
N THR A 352 33.97 -15.70 21.59
CA THR A 352 33.68 -16.80 20.65
C THR A 352 34.44 -16.66 19.32
N MET A 353 34.86 -15.45 18.97
CA MET A 353 35.54 -15.10 17.71
C MET A 353 36.86 -15.85 17.47
N VAL A 354 37.62 -16.14 18.53
CA VAL A 354 38.87 -16.93 18.44
C VAL A 354 38.59 -18.40 18.12
N THR A 355 37.47 -18.94 18.62
CA THR A 355 37.06 -20.33 18.36
C THR A 355 36.62 -20.52 16.91
N TYR A 356 35.84 -19.58 16.37
CA TYR A 356 35.41 -19.58 14.97
C TYR A 356 36.57 -19.33 14.00
N SER A 357 37.54 -18.51 14.39
CA SER A 357 38.77 -18.31 13.62
C SER A 357 39.60 -19.60 13.48
N ALA A 358 39.46 -20.57 14.40
CA ALA A 358 40.21 -21.82 14.39
C ALA A 358 39.61 -22.93 13.50
N THR A 359 38.32 -22.87 13.13
CA THR A 359 37.66 -23.87 12.27
C THR A 359 37.53 -23.45 10.80
N PHE A 360 37.96 -22.22 10.50
CA PHE A 360 37.78 -21.55 9.21
C PHE A 360 38.14 -22.41 7.98
N ASP A 361 39.32 -23.04 7.97
CA ASP A 361 39.78 -23.81 6.81
C ASP A 361 38.89 -25.04 6.51
N ALA A 362 38.35 -25.66 7.57
CA ALA A 362 37.45 -26.80 7.42
C ALA A 362 36.07 -26.36 6.93
N ASP A 363 35.56 -25.24 7.45
CA ASP A 363 34.27 -24.67 7.05
C ASP A 363 34.30 -24.13 5.60
N TYR A 364 35.44 -23.58 5.16
CA TYR A 364 35.63 -23.11 3.79
C TYR A 364 35.74 -24.26 2.77
N ALA A 365 36.40 -25.36 3.14
CA ALA A 365 36.45 -26.57 2.31
C ALA A 365 35.05 -27.20 2.13
N ALA A 366 34.22 -27.19 3.17
CA ALA A 366 32.84 -27.68 3.09
C ALA A 366 31.95 -26.79 2.20
N TYR A 367 32.08 -25.47 2.33
CA TYR A 367 31.39 -24.49 1.48
C TYR A 367 31.70 -24.68 -0.01
N THR A 368 32.98 -24.77 -0.37
CA THR A 368 33.41 -24.89 -1.77
C THR A 368 32.93 -26.18 -2.45
N ALA A 369 32.84 -27.29 -1.71
CA ALA A 369 32.31 -28.55 -2.21
C ALA A 369 30.79 -28.50 -2.51
N ASP A 370 30.00 -27.80 -1.68
CA ASP A 370 28.55 -27.65 -1.87
C ASP A 370 28.21 -26.78 -3.08
N ILE A 371 28.96 -25.70 -3.30
CA ILE A 371 28.81 -24.82 -4.47
C ILE A 371 29.07 -25.57 -5.79
N ALA A 372 30.13 -26.39 -5.85
CA ALA A 372 30.48 -27.14 -7.06
C ALA A 372 29.39 -28.15 -7.48
N ALA A 373 28.72 -28.78 -6.52
CA ALA A 373 27.65 -29.75 -6.79
C ALA A 373 26.37 -29.07 -7.34
N LYS A 374 26.01 -27.90 -6.82
CA LYS A 374 24.83 -27.14 -7.25
C LYS A 374 24.98 -26.59 -8.67
N LEU A 375 26.17 -26.11 -9.02
CA LEU A 375 26.44 -25.57 -10.38
C LEU A 375 26.35 -26.63 -11.48
N ALA A 376 26.80 -27.85 -11.23
CA ALA A 376 26.71 -28.95 -12.19
C ALA A 376 25.24 -29.33 -12.52
N THR A 377 24.32 -29.14 -11.58
CA THR A 377 22.88 -29.41 -11.76
C THR A 377 22.22 -28.33 -12.62
N LEU A 378 22.64 -27.08 -12.40
CA LEU A 378 22.09 -25.91 -13.09
C LEU A 378 22.43 -25.88 -14.58
N GLN A 379 23.66 -26.26 -14.90
CA GLN A 379 24.18 -26.29 -16.28
C GLN A 379 23.43 -27.26 -17.20
N ALA A 380 22.66 -28.21 -16.64
CA ALA A 380 21.83 -29.16 -17.38
C ALA A 380 20.41 -28.63 -17.72
N ALA A 381 19.99 -27.48 -17.19
CA ALA A 381 18.59 -27.02 -17.21
C ALA A 381 18.27 -25.89 -18.23
N LEU A 382 19.25 -25.23 -18.87
CA LEU A 382 19.05 -24.01 -19.66
C LEU A 382 18.97 -24.19 -21.20
N GLY A 383 17.91 -24.82 -21.71
CA GLY A 383 17.60 -24.79 -23.15
C GLY A 383 16.47 -23.82 -23.51
N THR A 384 16.77 -22.69 -24.18
CA THR A 384 15.96 -21.84 -25.13
C THR A 384 14.57 -21.32 -24.65
N ASP A 385 14.13 -20.04 -24.69
CA ASP A 385 14.44 -18.78 -25.42
C ASP A 385 13.78 -17.55 -24.72
N GLY A 386 14.26 -16.31 -24.95
CA GLY A 386 13.37 -15.14 -25.20
C GLY A 386 13.46 -13.86 -24.33
N GLU A 387 13.40 -13.94 -23.00
CA GLU A 387 13.10 -12.76 -22.16
C GLU A 387 14.32 -12.07 -21.51
N ALA A 388 15.43 -12.80 -21.38
CA ALA A 388 16.64 -12.32 -20.71
C ALA A 388 17.38 -11.18 -21.46
N ASP A 389 17.15 -11.04 -22.76
CA ASP A 389 17.85 -10.07 -23.61
C ASP A 389 17.32 -8.63 -23.43
N ALA A 390 16.05 -8.45 -23.02
CA ALA A 390 15.42 -7.13 -22.86
C ALA A 390 15.71 -6.46 -21.50
N VAL A 391 15.98 -7.26 -20.46
CA VAL A 391 16.35 -6.81 -19.10
C VAL A 391 17.84 -6.45 -19.06
N THR A 392 18.70 -7.27 -19.66
CA THR A 392 20.15 -7.00 -19.77
C THR A 392 20.41 -5.70 -20.55
N ALA A 393 19.72 -5.51 -21.68
CA ALA A 393 19.83 -4.28 -22.47
C ALA A 393 19.28 -3.02 -21.76
N PHE A 394 18.42 -3.16 -20.74
CA PHE A 394 17.92 -2.05 -19.91
C PHE A 394 18.96 -1.63 -18.87
N CYS A 395 19.48 -2.59 -18.10
CA CYS A 395 20.49 -2.37 -17.07
C CYS A 395 21.80 -1.76 -17.64
N ASP A 396 22.15 -2.09 -18.89
CA ASP A 396 23.31 -1.51 -19.58
C ASP A 396 23.06 -0.08 -20.14
N SER A 397 21.82 0.42 -20.08
CA SER A 397 21.39 1.64 -20.79
C SER A 397 21.14 2.87 -19.93
N LEU A 398 20.90 2.72 -18.63
CA LEU A 398 20.58 3.82 -17.70
C LEU A 398 21.33 3.64 -16.36
N PRO A 399 21.60 4.72 -15.59
CA PRO A 399 22.09 4.61 -14.23
C PRO A 399 20.96 4.11 -13.30
N VAL A 400 20.61 2.83 -13.41
CA VAL A 400 19.58 2.23 -12.54
C VAL A 400 20.25 1.73 -11.27
N TYR A 401 19.77 2.21 -10.13
CA TYR A 401 20.10 1.61 -8.85
C TYR A 401 19.33 0.28 -8.75
N SER A 402 20.04 -0.83 -8.93
CA SER A 402 19.44 -2.17 -8.82
C SER A 402 18.83 -2.38 -7.44
N LEU A 403 17.58 -2.82 -7.38
CA LEU A 403 16.99 -3.31 -6.14
C LEU A 403 17.21 -4.83 -6.00
N PRO A 404 17.20 -5.36 -4.77
CA PRO A 404 16.75 -6.74 -4.54
C PRO A 404 15.36 -6.94 -5.17
N GLU A 405 14.99 -8.16 -5.60
CA GLU A 405 13.68 -8.47 -6.22
C GLU A 405 12.53 -7.63 -5.64
N SER A 406 11.96 -6.72 -6.45
CA SER A 406 10.82 -5.91 -6.04
C SER A 406 9.51 -6.48 -6.56
N ASP A 407 8.52 -6.66 -5.67
CA ASP A 407 7.13 -7.02 -5.98
C ASP A 407 6.27 -5.79 -6.41
N TYR A 408 6.91 -4.74 -6.95
CA TYR A 408 6.24 -3.47 -7.30
C TYR A 408 5.74 -3.44 -8.75
N TRP A 409 4.66 -2.69 -8.99
CA TRP A 409 4.06 -2.49 -10.32
C TRP A 409 4.22 -1.03 -10.78
N MET A 410 4.56 -0.81 -12.05
CA MET A 410 4.56 0.50 -12.69
C MET A 410 3.12 0.97 -12.91
N ALA A 411 2.82 2.22 -12.59
CA ALA A 411 1.52 2.82 -12.81
C ALA A 411 1.33 3.39 -14.23
N GLY A 412 0.08 3.61 -14.63
CA GLY A 412 -0.28 4.41 -15.80
C GLY A 412 -0.33 3.64 -17.13
N TYR A 413 0.79 3.10 -17.60
CA TYR A 413 0.92 2.56 -18.97
C TYR A 413 0.43 1.12 -19.18
N GLY A 414 -0.57 0.68 -18.42
CA GLY A 414 -1.20 -0.64 -18.54
C GLY A 414 -0.76 -1.64 -17.48
N ASN A 415 -1.48 -2.76 -17.42
CA ASN A 415 -1.41 -3.71 -16.32
C ASN A 415 -0.23 -4.68 -16.43
N ASP A 416 0.11 -5.33 -15.30
CA ASP A 416 1.10 -6.41 -15.21
C ASP A 416 2.51 -5.98 -15.69
N LYS A 417 2.87 -4.72 -15.39
CA LYS A 417 4.19 -4.15 -15.68
C LYS A 417 5.04 -4.07 -14.41
N PRO A 418 6.00 -4.98 -14.18
CA PRO A 418 6.83 -4.93 -13.00
C PRO A 418 7.74 -3.69 -13.02
N CYS A 419 7.92 -3.06 -11.85
CA CYS A 419 8.95 -2.05 -11.63
C CYS A 419 10.28 -2.75 -11.35
N LEU A 420 11.28 -2.48 -12.18
CA LEU A 420 12.57 -3.16 -12.20
C LEU A 420 13.69 -2.40 -11.47
N GLY A 421 13.38 -1.24 -10.88
CA GLY A 421 14.35 -0.43 -10.13
C GLY A 421 13.99 1.05 -10.10
N TYR A 422 14.94 1.89 -9.67
CA TYR A 422 14.81 3.34 -9.62
C TYR A 422 15.87 4.00 -10.52
N ILE A 423 15.47 4.99 -11.30
CA ILE A 423 16.37 5.89 -12.06
C ILE A 423 16.86 7.01 -11.14
N ASP A 424 15.94 7.58 -10.36
CA ASP A 424 16.17 8.70 -9.45
C ASP A 424 15.18 8.61 -8.26
N THR A 425 15.26 9.58 -7.35
CA THR A 425 14.43 9.62 -6.14
C THR A 425 13.19 10.48 -6.38
N ALA A 426 12.03 9.95 -6.01
CA ALA A 426 10.79 10.70 -5.98
C ALA A 426 10.53 11.37 -4.62
N TYR A 427 9.82 12.48 -4.62
CA TYR A 427 9.60 13.34 -3.44
C TYR A 427 8.13 13.66 -3.18
N ALA A 428 7.82 13.88 -1.91
CA ALA A 428 6.68 14.70 -1.50
C ALA A 428 7.19 16.10 -1.15
N ARG A 429 6.64 17.15 -1.77
CA ARG A 429 7.02 18.55 -1.55
C ARG A 429 5.83 19.32 -0.98
N ALA A 430 6.04 19.98 0.15
CA ALA A 430 4.97 20.68 0.86
C ALA A 430 5.24 22.17 0.98
N VAL A 431 4.18 22.96 0.83
CA VAL A 431 4.18 24.41 1.03
C VAL A 431 3.16 24.74 2.11
N TYR A 432 3.61 25.43 3.17
CA TYR A 432 2.75 26.01 4.18
C TYR A 432 2.50 27.50 3.87
N LEU A 433 1.25 27.89 3.65
CA LEU A 433 0.85 29.26 3.37
C LEU A 433 0.02 29.82 4.51
N ASP A 434 0.43 30.96 5.07
CA ASP A 434 -0.31 31.68 6.10
C ASP A 434 -0.42 33.16 5.70
N ASP A 435 -1.60 33.74 5.85
CA ASP A 435 -1.83 35.16 5.59
C ASP A 435 -1.58 36.04 6.83
N ASN A 436 -1.08 35.43 7.91
CA ASN A 436 -0.77 36.07 9.19
C ASN A 436 -1.97 36.80 9.83
N THR A 437 -3.21 36.46 9.42
CA THR A 437 -4.44 37.01 10.03
C THR A 437 -4.77 36.35 11.37
N GLY A 438 -4.09 35.26 11.72
CA GLY A 438 -4.37 34.42 12.88
C GLY A 438 -5.49 33.39 12.65
N ARG A 439 -6.09 33.36 11.45
CA ARG A 439 -7.10 32.32 11.07
C ARG A 439 -6.49 30.94 10.84
N GLY A 440 -5.16 30.85 10.75
CA GLY A 440 -4.45 29.61 10.49
C GLY A 440 -4.06 29.44 9.02
N GLY A 441 -2.95 28.73 8.80
CA GLY A 441 -2.42 28.46 7.48
C GLY A 441 -2.99 27.20 6.80
N VAL A 442 -2.61 27.03 5.54
CA VAL A 442 -2.99 25.91 4.66
C VAL A 442 -1.74 25.16 4.24
N LEU A 443 -1.81 23.84 4.20
CA LEU A 443 -0.80 22.98 3.60
C LEU A 443 -1.22 22.56 2.19
N LEU A 444 -0.35 22.80 1.20
CA LEU A 444 -0.44 22.24 -0.15
C LEU A 444 0.72 21.27 -0.33
N ILE A 445 0.44 20.01 -0.64
CA ILE A 445 1.44 18.94 -0.70
C ILE A 445 1.37 18.29 -2.09
N ALA A 446 2.42 18.50 -2.89
CA ALA A 446 2.62 17.83 -4.17
C ALA A 446 3.32 16.48 -3.92
N VAL A 447 2.77 15.40 -4.48
CA VAL A 447 3.29 14.04 -4.31
C VAL A 447 3.60 13.45 -5.68
N GLU A 448 4.86 13.13 -5.92
CA GLU A 448 5.30 12.49 -7.17
C GLU A 448 4.76 11.06 -7.26
N SER A 449 3.65 10.90 -7.97
CA SER A 449 2.86 9.66 -8.02
C SER A 449 1.76 9.74 -9.07
N VAL A 450 1.27 8.59 -9.54
CA VAL A 450 0.16 8.54 -10.51
C VAL A 450 -1.14 9.15 -9.97
N GLY A 451 -1.44 8.98 -8.68
CA GLY A 451 -2.74 9.34 -8.12
C GLY A 451 -3.14 8.42 -6.96
N MET A 452 -4.04 8.91 -6.11
CA MET A 452 -4.51 8.17 -4.93
C MET A 452 -6.00 8.33 -4.73
N SER A 453 -6.64 7.31 -4.15
CA SER A 453 -8.04 7.43 -3.75
C SER A 453 -8.20 8.43 -2.61
N ARG A 454 -9.37 9.08 -2.54
CA ARG A 454 -9.76 9.91 -1.38
C ARG A 454 -9.59 9.21 -0.03
N SER A 455 -9.82 7.89 0.03
CA SER A 455 -9.64 7.12 1.26
C SER A 455 -8.19 7.13 1.72
N THR A 456 -7.26 6.89 0.80
CA THR A 456 -5.81 6.97 1.04
C THR A 456 -5.39 8.38 1.47
N ILE A 457 -5.87 9.40 0.77
CA ILE A 457 -5.61 10.81 1.10
C ILE A 457 -6.13 11.16 2.50
N ASN A 458 -7.32 10.70 2.86
CA ASN A 458 -7.88 10.94 4.19
C ASN A 458 -7.10 10.22 5.29
N GLN A 459 -6.57 9.01 5.05
CA GLN A 459 -5.67 8.36 6.01
C GLN A 459 -4.41 9.18 6.27
N MET A 460 -3.82 9.77 5.22
CA MET A 460 -2.67 10.66 5.36
C MET A 460 -3.02 11.93 6.14
N ARG A 461 -4.18 12.54 5.86
CA ARG A 461 -4.71 13.69 6.62
C ARG A 461 -4.98 13.35 8.09
N ASP A 462 -5.57 12.18 8.36
CA ASP A 462 -5.82 11.70 9.72
C ASP A 462 -4.50 11.56 10.50
N SER A 463 -3.43 11.10 9.84
CA SER A 463 -2.08 10.99 10.45
C SER A 463 -1.47 12.36 10.82
N LEU A 464 -1.96 13.44 10.20
CA LEU A 464 -1.57 14.83 10.43
C LEU A 464 -2.57 15.59 11.33
N ALA A 465 -3.72 15.02 11.66
CA ALA A 465 -4.82 15.76 12.30
C ALA A 465 -4.45 16.40 13.65
N VAL A 466 -3.71 15.68 14.50
CA VAL A 466 -3.23 16.23 15.79
C VAL A 466 -2.25 17.38 15.56
N PHE A 467 -1.28 17.17 14.66
CA PHE A 467 -0.30 18.19 14.30
C PHE A 467 -0.99 19.44 13.72
N ALA A 468 -1.95 19.26 12.83
CA ALA A 468 -2.71 20.34 12.21
C ALA A 468 -3.49 21.16 13.25
N HIS A 469 -4.20 20.46 14.15
CA HIS A 469 -4.94 21.09 15.24
C HIS A 469 -4.03 21.89 16.18
N GLU A 470 -2.91 21.31 16.62
CA GLU A 470 -1.96 21.96 17.54
C GLU A 470 -1.28 23.20 16.93
N ASN A 471 -1.16 23.23 15.60
CA ASN A 471 -0.46 24.29 14.87
C ASN A 471 -1.39 25.24 14.12
N ASN A 472 -2.69 25.20 14.41
CA ASN A 472 -3.71 26.04 13.77
C ASN A 472 -3.67 25.95 12.23
N ILE A 473 -3.45 24.75 11.69
CA ILE A 473 -3.53 24.47 10.25
C ILE A 473 -4.98 24.13 9.93
N ARG A 474 -5.61 24.93 9.07
CA ARG A 474 -7.06 24.84 8.82
C ARG A 474 -7.43 23.96 7.64
N GLU A 475 -6.53 23.76 6.68
CA GLU A 475 -6.76 22.93 5.49
C GLU A 475 -5.46 22.20 5.10
N ILE A 476 -5.60 20.97 4.61
CA ILE A 476 -4.49 20.15 4.09
C ILE A 476 -4.93 19.58 2.76
N HIS A 477 -4.26 19.97 1.68
CA HIS A 477 -4.48 19.41 0.34
C HIS A 477 -3.26 18.60 -0.08
N ILE A 478 -3.54 17.40 -0.57
CA ILE A 478 -2.54 16.46 -1.08
C ILE A 478 -2.91 16.21 -2.54
N MET A 479 -1.98 16.51 -3.45
CA MET A 479 -2.20 16.47 -4.89
C MET A 479 -1.09 15.64 -5.53
N CYS A 480 -1.49 14.71 -6.39
CA CYS A 480 -0.53 13.93 -7.16
C CYS A 480 -0.19 14.68 -8.45
N ASP A 481 1.07 14.66 -8.85
CA ASP A 481 1.52 15.24 -10.13
C ASP A 481 1.18 14.37 -11.35
N HIS A 482 0.51 13.24 -11.12
CA HIS A 482 0.13 12.28 -12.15
C HIS A 482 1.34 11.72 -12.91
N ASN A 483 2.39 11.34 -12.17
CA ASN A 483 3.59 10.71 -12.72
C ASN A 483 3.35 9.24 -13.10
N HIS A 484 3.48 8.93 -14.40
CA HIS A 484 3.32 7.58 -14.98
C HIS A 484 4.60 6.73 -14.91
N ALA A 485 5.69 7.27 -14.39
CA ALA A 485 6.95 6.58 -14.15
C ALA A 485 7.13 6.22 -12.67
N MET A 486 6.05 5.97 -11.92
CA MET A 486 6.10 5.64 -10.49
C MET A 486 5.44 4.30 -10.14
N VAL A 487 5.78 3.79 -8.95
CA VAL A 487 5.12 2.61 -8.37
C VAL A 487 3.64 2.89 -8.14
N ASP A 488 2.80 1.88 -8.36
CA ASP A 488 1.34 1.98 -8.23
C ASP A 488 0.91 2.34 -6.80
N THR A 489 0.26 3.50 -6.68
CA THR A 489 -0.30 4.06 -5.44
C THR A 489 -1.83 4.10 -5.43
N PHE A 490 -2.47 3.62 -6.51
CA PHE A 490 -3.92 3.56 -6.67
C PHE A 490 -4.44 2.12 -6.58
N GLY A 491 -3.73 1.17 -7.20
CA GLY A 491 -3.95 -0.28 -7.16
C GLY A 491 -4.48 -0.91 -8.45
N MET A 492 -4.53 -0.18 -9.57
CA MET A 492 -5.13 -0.65 -10.83
C MET A 492 -4.17 -1.35 -11.80
N TRP A 493 -2.86 -1.10 -11.72
CA TRP A 493 -1.89 -1.42 -12.78
C TRP A 493 -1.07 -2.69 -12.54
N GLY A 494 -1.35 -3.43 -11.48
CA GLY A 494 -0.77 -4.75 -11.25
C GLY A 494 -1.53 -5.86 -11.98
N LYS A 495 -1.44 -7.08 -11.44
CA LYS A 495 -2.21 -8.22 -11.95
C LYS A 495 -3.71 -7.93 -11.86
N LEU A 496 -4.43 -8.25 -12.93
CA LEU A 496 -5.88 -8.04 -13.00
C LEU A 496 -6.59 -8.55 -11.75
N LEU A 497 -7.47 -7.71 -11.20
CA LEU A 497 -8.34 -8.00 -10.06
C LEU A 497 -7.64 -8.16 -8.71
N LEU A 498 -6.37 -7.82 -8.64
CA LEU A 498 -5.62 -7.72 -7.40
C LEU A 498 -5.28 -6.26 -7.12
N ASP A 499 -5.28 -5.89 -5.84
CA ASP A 499 -4.74 -4.61 -5.41
C ASP A 499 -3.23 -4.64 -5.66
N ALA A 500 -2.76 -3.77 -6.56
CA ALA A 500 -1.38 -3.69 -6.97
C ALA A 500 -0.51 -2.85 -6.01
N LYS A 501 -1.12 -2.18 -5.03
CA LYS A 501 -0.38 -1.39 -4.06
C LYS A 501 0.43 -2.29 -3.15
N ASP A 502 1.69 -1.95 -2.96
CA ASP A 502 2.51 -2.58 -1.93
C ASP A 502 2.36 -1.83 -0.58
N PRO A 503 2.05 -2.52 0.53
CA PRO A 503 1.86 -1.88 1.83
C PRO A 503 3.09 -1.11 2.35
N GLN A 504 4.31 -1.63 2.13
CA GLN A 504 5.54 -0.99 2.58
C GLN A 504 5.80 0.28 1.77
N HIS A 505 5.59 0.25 0.46
CA HIS A 505 5.69 1.44 -0.39
C HIS A 505 4.65 2.50 0.02
N MET A 506 3.40 2.11 0.26
CA MET A 506 2.37 3.04 0.72
C MET A 506 2.69 3.67 2.08
N GLU A 507 3.31 2.93 3.00
CA GLU A 507 3.81 3.46 4.27
C GLU A 507 4.94 4.47 4.05
N GLN A 508 5.88 4.20 3.15
CA GLN A 508 6.95 5.14 2.77
C GLN A 508 6.38 6.44 2.20
N VAL A 509 5.42 6.35 1.28
CA VAL A 509 4.75 7.52 0.69
C VAL A 509 4.01 8.32 1.77
N SER A 510 3.25 7.65 2.65
CA SER A 510 2.56 8.33 3.76
C SER A 510 3.54 9.01 4.73
N ALA A 511 4.69 8.39 5.00
CA ALA A 511 5.73 8.97 5.84
C ALA A 511 6.37 10.20 5.16
N ALA A 512 6.64 10.13 3.85
CA ALA A 512 7.18 11.24 3.09
C ALA A 512 6.23 12.45 3.10
N VAL A 513 4.93 12.25 2.85
CA VAL A 513 3.89 13.29 2.94
C VAL A 513 3.86 13.95 4.31
N LYS A 514 3.85 13.13 5.37
CA LYS A 514 3.82 13.63 6.76
C LYS A 514 5.08 14.42 7.11
N ASN A 515 6.25 13.90 6.73
CA ASN A 515 7.53 14.54 7.01
C ASN A 515 7.67 15.87 6.25
N ALA A 516 7.27 15.90 4.98
CA ALA A 516 7.27 17.13 4.17
C ALA A 516 6.36 18.20 4.79
N ALA A 517 5.14 17.84 5.19
CA ALA A 517 4.20 18.75 5.84
C ALA A 517 4.76 19.38 7.12
N ILE A 518 5.33 18.56 8.01
CA ILE A 518 5.94 19.02 9.27
C ILE A 518 7.17 19.88 8.99
N ALA A 519 8.01 19.47 8.04
CA ALA A 519 9.21 20.22 7.64
C ALA A 519 8.85 21.61 7.09
N ALA A 520 7.87 21.69 6.19
CA ALA A 520 7.41 22.96 5.62
C ALA A 520 6.89 23.91 6.70
N PHE A 521 6.06 23.42 7.62
CA PHE A 521 5.59 24.22 8.75
C PHE A 521 6.74 24.70 9.65
N ASN A 522 7.69 23.83 9.99
CA ASN A 522 8.82 24.19 10.85
C ASN A 522 9.79 25.16 10.18
N ALA A 523 9.91 25.10 8.86
CA ALA A 523 10.79 25.96 8.07
C ALA A 523 10.19 27.33 7.72
N ARG A 524 8.90 27.54 8.02
CA ARG A 524 8.14 28.75 7.66
C ARG A 524 8.86 30.04 8.03
N THR A 525 8.70 31.05 7.17
CA THR A 525 9.27 32.39 7.33
C THR A 525 8.34 33.41 6.68
N ASP A 526 8.46 34.67 7.10
CA ASP A 526 7.80 35.79 6.45
C ASP A 526 8.54 36.16 5.15
N GLY A 527 7.80 36.75 4.20
CA GLY A 527 8.32 37.12 2.89
C GLY A 527 7.24 37.69 1.97
N SER A 528 7.64 37.97 0.72
CA SER A 528 6.77 38.49 -0.34
C SER A 528 6.39 37.38 -1.32
N PHE A 529 5.14 37.37 -1.77
CA PHE A 529 4.63 36.35 -2.68
C PHE A 529 4.21 36.97 -4.02
N PHE A 530 4.71 36.43 -5.12
CA PHE A 530 4.50 36.92 -6.47
C PHE A 530 3.87 35.85 -7.33
N VAL A 531 3.19 36.24 -8.40
CA VAL A 531 2.71 35.32 -9.44
C VAL A 531 2.90 35.91 -10.83
N GLY A 532 3.34 35.09 -11.77
CA GLY A 532 3.51 35.46 -13.18
C GLY A 532 3.35 34.25 -14.11
N ASN A 533 3.43 34.52 -15.41
CA ASN A 533 3.17 33.54 -16.47
C ASN A 533 4.25 33.56 -17.53
N ALA A 534 4.50 32.40 -18.13
CA ALA A 534 5.28 32.26 -19.36
C ALA A 534 4.55 31.34 -20.33
N ASP A 535 4.65 31.62 -21.63
CA ASP A 535 4.03 30.83 -22.68
C ASP A 535 5.07 29.91 -23.31
N ALA A 536 4.81 28.60 -23.27
CA ALA A 536 5.72 27.60 -23.84
C ALA A 536 5.94 27.78 -25.35
N ARG A 537 5.02 28.46 -26.05
CA ARG A 537 5.14 28.78 -27.49
C ARG A 537 6.21 29.82 -27.77
N ASP A 538 6.62 30.60 -26.77
CA ASP A 538 7.67 31.60 -26.90
C ASP A 538 9.08 30.97 -26.92
N GLN A 539 9.21 29.67 -26.62
CA GLN A 539 10.46 28.93 -26.71
C GLN A 539 10.89 28.60 -28.15
N SER A 540 10.99 29.64 -28.98
CA SER A 540 11.32 29.56 -30.41
C SER A 540 12.71 29.00 -30.73
N GLN A 541 13.57 28.82 -29.71
CA GLN A 541 14.86 28.15 -29.85
C GLN A 541 14.76 26.64 -30.08
N TYR A 542 13.61 26.02 -29.77
CA TYR A 542 13.36 24.60 -30.02
C TYR A 542 12.48 24.43 -31.27
N THR A 543 12.73 23.39 -32.07
CA THR A 543 11.96 23.14 -33.31
C THR A 543 10.61 22.46 -33.09
N SER A 544 10.36 21.95 -31.89
CA SER A 544 9.09 21.29 -31.52
C SER A 544 8.38 22.02 -30.37
N PRO A 545 7.03 21.99 -30.36
CA PRO A 545 6.27 22.53 -29.22
C PRO A 545 6.62 21.77 -27.94
N LEU A 546 6.56 22.42 -26.78
CA LEU A 546 6.74 21.71 -25.51
C LEU A 546 5.52 20.84 -25.19
N ILE A 547 4.33 21.41 -25.39
CA ILE A 547 3.05 20.80 -25.04
C ILE A 547 2.34 20.30 -26.29
N GLU A 548 1.78 19.10 -26.21
CA GLU A 548 0.88 18.54 -27.21
C GLU A 548 -0.41 18.07 -26.55
N ASP A 549 -1.53 18.34 -27.23
CA ASP A 549 -2.81 17.72 -26.97
C ASP A 549 -3.01 16.63 -28.01
N THR A 550 -3.35 15.43 -27.57
CA THR A 550 -3.44 14.26 -28.44
C THR A 550 -4.85 13.73 -28.61
N ARG A 551 -5.83 14.37 -27.96
CA ARG A 551 -7.25 14.06 -28.11
C ARG A 551 -7.97 15.26 -28.70
N TYR A 552 -8.69 15.02 -29.80
CA TYR A 552 -9.55 16.03 -30.39
C TYR A 552 -10.83 16.22 -29.52
N PRO A 553 -11.33 17.46 -29.30
CA PRO A 553 -10.84 18.74 -29.81
C PRO A 553 -9.58 19.23 -29.09
N TYR A 554 -8.61 19.72 -29.85
CA TYR A 554 -7.32 20.13 -29.28
C TYR A 554 -7.42 21.51 -28.60
N VAL A 555 -7.32 21.55 -27.27
CA VAL A 555 -7.36 22.79 -26.47
C VAL A 555 -6.02 23.04 -25.82
N THR A 556 -5.13 23.66 -26.59
CA THR A 556 -3.73 23.87 -26.19
C THR A 556 -3.42 25.28 -25.70
N ASP A 557 -4.28 26.27 -25.92
CA ASP A 557 -3.97 27.67 -25.59
C ASP A 557 -3.64 27.88 -24.10
N ASN A 558 -4.47 27.34 -23.21
CA ASN A 558 -4.22 27.38 -21.76
C ASN A 558 -3.17 26.37 -21.30
N ALA A 559 -3.05 25.23 -22.00
CA ALA A 559 -2.07 24.20 -21.66
C ALA A 559 -0.62 24.65 -21.86
N ASN A 560 -0.38 25.57 -22.79
CA ASN A 560 0.94 26.16 -23.02
C ASN A 560 1.37 27.18 -21.95
N ILE A 561 0.46 27.60 -21.06
CA ILE A 561 0.75 28.64 -20.07
C ILE A 561 1.29 28.03 -18.79
N LEU A 562 2.59 28.21 -18.55
CA LEU A 562 3.20 27.95 -17.26
C LEU A 562 2.85 29.11 -16.30
N THR A 563 2.44 28.78 -15.08
CA THR A 563 2.27 29.76 -14.00
C THR A 563 3.29 29.49 -12.91
N ARG A 564 4.04 30.52 -12.52
CA ARG A 564 4.95 30.49 -11.38
C ARG A 564 4.41 31.37 -10.28
N PHE A 565 4.15 30.80 -9.11
CA PHE A 565 4.10 31.58 -7.88
C PHE A 565 5.48 31.53 -7.22
N ARG A 566 6.00 32.69 -6.82
CA ARG A 566 7.36 32.82 -6.29
C ARG A 566 7.31 33.47 -4.92
N PHE A 567 7.77 32.75 -3.91
CA PHE A 567 7.91 33.25 -2.55
C PHE A 567 9.35 33.67 -2.31
N VAL A 568 9.52 34.93 -1.90
CA VAL A 568 10.81 35.55 -1.58
C VAL A 568 10.87 35.79 -0.08
N PRO A 569 11.64 34.99 0.67
CA PRO A 569 11.82 35.21 2.10
C PRO A 569 12.41 36.58 2.42
N ASP A 570 12.01 37.15 3.56
CA ASP A 570 12.68 38.34 4.10
C ASP A 570 14.09 38.01 4.64
N ASP A 571 14.30 36.76 5.07
CA ASP A 571 15.61 36.25 5.50
C ASP A 571 16.45 35.83 4.28
N ALA A 572 17.49 36.60 3.98
CA ALA A 572 18.39 36.35 2.86
C ALA A 572 19.18 35.03 2.94
N ASN A 573 19.14 34.29 4.06
CA ASN A 573 19.74 32.95 4.18
C ASN A 573 18.75 31.83 3.87
N LYS A 574 17.50 32.16 3.54
CA LYS A 574 16.45 31.22 3.13
C LYS A 574 16.32 31.25 1.61
N ARG A 575 16.17 30.07 1.02
CA ARG A 575 15.98 29.89 -0.43
C ARG A 575 14.60 30.38 -0.86
N GLU A 576 14.50 30.85 -2.08
CA GLU A 576 13.19 31.12 -2.70
C GLU A 576 12.42 29.81 -2.88
N ILE A 577 11.09 29.90 -2.85
CA ILE A 577 10.21 28.75 -3.08
C ILE A 577 9.30 29.06 -4.26
N MET A 578 9.27 28.17 -5.25
CA MET A 578 8.44 28.30 -6.45
C MET A 578 7.31 27.27 -6.46
N LEU A 579 6.06 27.69 -6.58
CA LEU A 579 4.97 26.79 -6.93
C LEU A 579 4.78 26.90 -8.44
N ILE A 580 5.02 25.79 -9.12
CA ILE A 580 5.01 25.69 -10.58
C ILE A 580 3.76 24.94 -10.99
N HIS A 581 2.97 25.55 -11.86
CA HIS A 581 1.81 24.93 -12.47
C HIS A 581 1.99 24.85 -13.98
N LEU A 582 1.85 23.64 -14.52
CA LEU A 582 1.87 23.35 -15.96
C LEU A 582 0.80 22.27 -16.27
N PRO A 583 -0.16 22.53 -17.18
CA PRO A 583 -1.17 21.55 -17.59
C PRO A 583 -0.61 20.47 -18.52
N ALA A 584 0.26 19.60 -18.01
CA ALA A 584 0.81 18.49 -18.77
C ALA A 584 0.99 17.25 -17.90
N HIS A 585 0.71 16.08 -18.47
CA HIS A 585 1.07 14.80 -17.87
C HIS A 585 2.57 14.74 -17.56
N VAL A 586 2.93 14.12 -16.43
CA VAL A 586 4.32 13.78 -16.08
C VAL A 586 4.64 12.42 -16.70
N GLU A 587 5.02 12.43 -17.99
CA GLU A 587 5.06 11.20 -18.80
C GLU A 587 6.17 11.14 -19.88
N ALA A 588 7.24 11.92 -19.76
CA ALA A 588 8.29 12.00 -20.78
C ALA A 588 9.11 10.70 -20.94
N LEU A 589 9.12 9.80 -19.94
CA LEU A 589 9.74 8.47 -20.03
C LEU A 589 8.95 7.47 -20.88
N TYR A 590 7.64 7.68 -21.03
CA TYR A 590 6.72 6.82 -21.77
C TYR A 590 6.62 5.34 -21.33
N GLY A 591 5.64 4.64 -21.89
CA GLY A 591 5.32 3.26 -21.52
C GLY A 591 6.38 2.17 -21.69
N PRO A 592 7.48 2.34 -22.47
CA PRO A 592 8.59 1.38 -22.49
C PRO A 592 9.48 1.40 -21.24
N ASN A 593 9.37 2.41 -20.39
CA ASN A 593 10.12 2.54 -19.14
C ASN A 593 9.63 1.54 -18.08
N PRO A 594 10.52 0.70 -17.52
CA PRO A 594 10.16 -0.23 -16.47
C PRO A 594 10.72 0.16 -15.09
N ALA A 595 11.21 1.38 -14.87
CA ALA A 595 11.80 1.81 -13.61
C ALA A 595 11.15 3.08 -13.04
N ALA A 596 11.08 3.16 -11.72
CA ALA A 596 10.53 4.32 -11.02
C ALA A 596 11.44 5.56 -11.17
N SER A 597 10.83 6.73 -11.36
CA SER A 597 11.50 8.02 -11.59
C SER A 597 10.53 9.17 -11.35
N ALA A 598 11.06 10.31 -10.90
CA ALA A 598 10.39 11.61 -10.90
C ALA A 598 10.20 12.19 -12.33
N ASP A 599 10.54 11.42 -13.38
CA ASP A 599 10.39 11.78 -14.79
C ASP A 599 11.13 13.12 -15.08
N TYR A 600 10.52 14.08 -15.78
CA TYR A 600 11.13 15.38 -16.03
C TYR A 600 11.23 16.29 -14.79
N LEU A 601 10.65 15.91 -13.64
CA LEU A 601 10.74 16.71 -12.41
C LEU A 601 12.10 16.61 -11.73
N ALA A 602 12.82 15.48 -11.88
CA ALA A 602 14.20 15.35 -11.43
C ALA A 602 15.13 16.35 -12.14
N PRO A 603 15.25 16.36 -13.48
CA PRO A 603 16.08 17.36 -14.18
C PRO A 603 15.56 18.80 -14.02
N LEU A 604 14.26 19.02 -13.81
CA LEU A 604 13.74 20.33 -13.43
C LEU A 604 14.29 20.78 -12.06
N ALA A 605 14.33 19.87 -11.08
CA ALA A 605 14.89 20.15 -9.76
C ALA A 605 16.36 20.57 -9.86
N ASP A 606 17.17 19.79 -10.58
CA ASP A 606 18.58 20.06 -10.80
C ASP A 606 18.79 21.44 -11.46
N TYR A 607 17.99 21.74 -12.50
CA TYR A 607 18.06 23.01 -13.20
C TYR A 607 17.72 24.21 -12.30
N LEU A 608 16.67 24.12 -11.49
CA LEU A 608 16.28 25.21 -10.59
C LEU A 608 17.25 25.37 -9.41
N GLU A 609 17.88 24.29 -8.95
CA GLU A 609 18.94 24.34 -7.96
C GLU A 609 20.19 25.04 -8.53
N GLU A 610 20.61 24.68 -9.74
CA GLU A 610 21.81 25.27 -10.37
C GLU A 610 21.63 26.73 -10.78
N GLU A 611 20.52 27.06 -11.45
CA GLU A 611 20.34 28.37 -12.10
C GLU A 611 19.68 29.42 -11.19
N ALA A 612 18.96 28.99 -10.15
CA ALA A 612 18.18 29.90 -9.29
C ALA A 612 18.35 29.67 -7.79
N ASP A 613 19.02 28.60 -7.35
CA ASP A 613 19.09 28.18 -5.94
C ASP A 613 17.71 28.19 -5.24
N ALA A 614 16.70 27.66 -5.93
CA ALA A 614 15.31 27.69 -5.47
C ALA A 614 14.77 26.28 -5.19
N ASP A 615 13.91 26.18 -4.17
CA ASP A 615 13.04 25.02 -3.95
C ASP A 615 11.75 25.16 -4.79
N PHE A 616 11.10 24.05 -5.10
CA PHE A 616 9.84 24.09 -5.83
C PHE A 616 8.80 23.07 -5.36
N ALA A 617 7.54 23.29 -5.74
CA ALA A 617 6.47 22.30 -5.72
C ALA A 617 5.72 22.37 -7.06
N PHE A 618 5.49 21.21 -7.69
CA PHE A 618 4.89 21.12 -9.02
C PHE A 618 3.43 20.65 -8.92
N PHE A 619 2.55 21.29 -9.68
CA PHE A 619 1.12 20.98 -9.71
C PHE A 619 0.63 20.87 -11.16
N VAL A 620 -0.02 19.74 -11.47
CA VAL A 620 -0.61 19.52 -12.79
C VAL A 620 -1.93 20.25 -12.98
N GLY A 621 -2.21 20.56 -14.25
CA GLY A 621 -3.40 21.28 -14.68
C GLY A 621 -4.62 20.41 -15.02
N ALA A 622 -5.51 20.98 -15.84
CA ALA A 622 -6.55 20.24 -16.56
C ALA A 622 -5.89 19.47 -17.71
N ILE A 623 -5.61 18.19 -17.49
CA ILE A 623 -4.82 17.34 -18.40
C ILE A 623 -5.66 16.34 -19.21
N GLY A 624 -6.99 16.36 -19.07
CA GLY A 624 -7.89 15.31 -19.54
C GLY A 624 -7.85 14.99 -21.04
N GLY A 625 -7.49 15.95 -21.91
CA GLY A 625 -7.26 15.72 -23.35
C GLY A 625 -6.01 14.88 -23.67
N LEU A 626 -5.50 14.13 -22.70
CA LEU A 626 -4.18 13.48 -22.76
C LEU A 626 -3.08 14.51 -23.12
N ILE A 627 -3.18 15.68 -22.48
CA ILE A 627 -2.29 16.81 -22.69
C ILE A 627 -0.97 16.51 -22.01
N ARG A 628 0.12 16.55 -22.77
CA ARG A 628 1.42 16.06 -22.33
C ARG A 628 2.58 16.83 -22.96
N THR A 629 3.79 16.51 -22.52
CA THR A 629 5.00 16.98 -23.19
C THR A 629 5.28 16.16 -24.45
N THR A 630 5.69 16.80 -25.53
CA THR A 630 5.82 16.13 -26.83
C THR A 630 6.83 14.96 -26.81
N LYS A 631 6.61 13.97 -27.68
CA LYS A 631 7.60 12.90 -27.94
C LYS A 631 8.76 13.36 -28.81
N GLU A 632 8.55 14.45 -29.54
CA GLU A 632 9.44 14.94 -30.57
C GLU A 632 10.30 16.04 -29.97
N HIS A 633 11.45 15.71 -29.41
CA HIS A 633 12.44 16.70 -28.97
C HIS A 633 13.69 16.66 -29.86
N GLU A 634 14.36 17.80 -29.95
CA GLU A 634 15.73 17.85 -30.44
C GLU A 634 16.67 17.17 -29.44
N TYR A 635 17.60 16.38 -29.96
CA TYR A 635 18.66 15.79 -29.16
C TYR A 635 19.91 16.67 -29.25
N PRO A 636 20.80 16.59 -28.26
CA PRO A 636 22.16 17.09 -28.45
C PRO A 636 22.75 16.53 -29.76
N ASP A 637 23.41 17.35 -30.57
CA ASP A 637 23.90 16.98 -31.91
C ASP A 637 24.79 15.73 -31.93
N THR A 638 25.43 15.41 -30.80
CA THR A 638 26.33 14.26 -30.62
C THR A 638 25.62 13.01 -30.10
N PHE A 639 24.35 13.11 -29.72
CA PHE A 639 23.58 12.04 -29.13
C PHE A 639 22.95 11.14 -30.20
N VAL A 640 23.27 9.86 -30.14
CA VAL A 640 22.63 8.82 -30.96
C VAL A 640 21.92 7.84 -30.02
N PRO A 641 20.58 7.77 -30.03
CA PRO A 641 19.86 6.86 -29.16
C PRO A 641 20.20 5.40 -29.49
N ARG A 642 20.40 4.60 -28.45
CA ARG A 642 20.70 3.16 -28.57
C ARG A 642 19.43 2.35 -28.81
N ASN A 643 18.33 2.79 -28.19
CA ASN A 643 17.00 2.23 -28.25
C ASN A 643 16.00 3.33 -27.80
N ASP A 644 14.70 3.03 -27.85
CA ASP A 644 13.66 3.99 -27.46
C ASP A 644 13.72 4.37 -25.97
N ARG A 645 14.18 3.49 -25.07
CA ARG A 645 14.30 3.81 -23.64
C ARG A 645 15.37 4.87 -23.38
N HIS A 646 16.56 4.72 -23.99
CA HIS A 646 17.64 5.72 -23.91
C HIS A 646 17.22 7.06 -24.54
N LYS A 647 16.41 7.00 -25.60
CA LYS A 647 15.81 8.17 -26.24
C LYS A 647 14.89 8.91 -25.27
N PHE A 648 13.93 8.20 -24.65
CA PHE A 648 12.96 8.81 -23.73
C PHE A 648 13.60 9.33 -22.43
N TRP A 649 14.64 8.66 -21.92
CA TRP A 649 15.42 9.22 -20.82
C TRP A 649 16.08 10.56 -21.18
N ILE A 650 16.69 10.70 -22.36
CA ILE A 650 17.20 12.02 -22.78
C ILE A 650 16.07 13.03 -22.97
N ILE A 651 14.91 12.60 -23.46
CA ILE A 651 13.75 13.48 -23.59
C ILE A 651 13.33 14.05 -22.23
N THR A 652 13.43 13.28 -21.13
CA THR A 652 13.10 13.83 -19.80
C THR A 652 14.08 14.91 -19.37
N GLN A 653 15.37 14.74 -19.66
CA GLN A 653 16.39 15.75 -19.37
C GLN A 653 16.12 17.06 -20.14
N VAL A 654 15.86 16.95 -21.44
CA VAL A 654 15.54 18.11 -22.29
C VAL A 654 14.23 18.76 -21.83
N THR A 655 13.23 17.97 -21.45
CA THR A 655 11.93 18.47 -20.98
C THR A 655 12.08 19.22 -19.66
N GLY A 656 12.80 18.66 -18.68
CA GLY A 656 13.06 19.32 -17.40
C GLY A 656 13.81 20.63 -17.57
N GLN A 657 14.84 20.66 -18.42
CA GLN A 657 15.55 21.89 -18.79
C GLN A 657 14.60 22.93 -19.42
N ARG A 658 13.79 22.53 -20.40
CA ARG A 658 12.82 23.43 -21.07
C ARG A 658 11.83 24.04 -20.08
N ILE A 659 11.31 23.25 -19.16
CA ILE A 659 10.37 23.72 -18.13
C ILE A 659 11.10 24.65 -17.14
N GLY A 660 12.35 24.35 -16.80
CA GLY A 660 13.20 25.22 -15.98
C GLY A 660 13.45 26.58 -16.63
N GLU A 661 13.88 26.59 -17.90
CA GLU A 661 14.06 27.80 -18.71
C GLU A 661 12.76 28.62 -18.77
N LEU A 662 11.62 27.96 -18.98
CA LEU A 662 10.31 28.61 -19.02
C LEU A 662 9.88 29.16 -17.65
N THR A 663 10.21 28.44 -16.56
CA THR A 663 9.94 28.88 -15.20
C THR A 663 10.74 30.14 -14.86
N LEU A 664 12.01 30.20 -15.26
CA LEU A 664 12.88 31.34 -14.99
C LEU A 664 12.67 32.51 -15.95
N SER A 665 12.07 32.30 -17.13
CA SER A 665 11.77 33.37 -18.09
C SER A 665 10.60 34.28 -17.69
N VAL A 666 9.82 33.90 -16.66
CA VAL A 666 8.69 34.71 -16.16
C VAL A 666 9.18 36.08 -15.68
N ASP A 667 8.84 37.13 -16.44
CA ASP A 667 9.25 38.53 -16.22
C ASP A 667 8.07 39.49 -15.95
N ASN A 668 6.84 38.97 -15.98
CA ASN A 668 5.59 39.72 -15.89
C ASN A 668 4.87 39.54 -14.54
N GLU A 669 5.60 39.15 -13.50
CA GLU A 669 5.02 38.84 -12.20
C GLU A 669 4.48 40.09 -11.47
N PHE A 670 3.45 39.87 -10.63
CA PHE A 670 2.93 40.89 -9.73
C PHE A 670 2.87 40.36 -8.29
N GLU A 671 3.11 41.26 -7.34
CA GLU A 671 3.04 40.94 -5.91
C GLU A 671 1.59 40.69 -5.48
N LEU A 672 1.39 39.73 -4.58
CA LEU A 672 0.11 39.33 -4.01
C LEU A 672 -0.11 39.95 -2.62
N VAL A 673 -1.37 40.25 -2.30
CA VAL A 673 -1.78 40.63 -0.95
C VAL A 673 -1.77 39.38 -0.05
N PRO A 674 -1.32 39.48 1.21
CA PRO A 674 -1.47 38.39 2.20
C PRO A 674 -2.94 38.25 2.60
N LYS A 675 -3.73 37.66 1.71
CA LYS A 675 -5.15 37.36 1.90
C LYS A 675 -5.41 35.98 1.32
N LEU A 676 -5.49 34.99 2.19
CA LEU A 676 -5.68 33.60 1.81
C LEU A 676 -7.11 33.18 2.10
N ASN A 677 -7.94 33.17 1.07
CA ASN A 677 -9.31 32.67 1.14
C ASN A 677 -9.40 31.30 0.49
N PHE A 678 -10.11 30.40 1.16
CA PHE A 678 -10.25 29.03 0.74
C PHE A 678 -11.66 28.56 1.07
N THR A 679 -12.29 27.83 0.14
CA THR A 679 -13.55 27.14 0.38
C THR A 679 -13.48 25.75 -0.22
N THR A 680 -14.00 24.77 0.51
CA THR A 680 -13.97 23.36 0.15
C THR A 680 -15.38 22.81 0.23
N THR A 681 -15.78 22.02 -0.76
CA THR A 681 -17.04 21.29 -0.72
C THR A 681 -16.78 19.81 -0.97
N THR A 682 -17.38 18.96 -0.13
CA THR A 682 -17.45 17.51 -0.37
C THR A 682 -18.77 17.22 -1.05
N PHE A 683 -18.74 16.43 -2.11
CA PHE A 683 -19.92 16.07 -2.89
C PHE A 683 -19.92 14.60 -3.30
N GLU A 684 -21.07 14.15 -3.77
CA GLU A 684 -21.29 12.77 -4.20
C GLU A 684 -21.30 12.74 -5.72
N THR A 685 -20.70 11.70 -6.31
CA THR A 685 -20.81 11.40 -7.73
C THR A 685 -21.40 10.01 -7.92
N ALA A 686 -22.30 9.87 -8.90
CA ALA A 686 -22.83 8.59 -9.31
C ALA A 686 -21.78 7.87 -10.17
N LEU A 687 -21.60 6.57 -9.93
CA LEU A 687 -20.72 5.73 -10.72
C LEU A 687 -21.52 5.05 -11.82
N ASP A 688 -21.46 5.61 -13.04
CA ASP A 688 -22.01 5.00 -14.25
C ASP A 688 -21.08 3.89 -14.76
N ASN A 689 -19.78 4.05 -14.56
CA ASN A 689 -18.78 3.02 -14.82
C ASN A 689 -18.89 1.89 -13.79
N PHE A 690 -19.70 0.91 -14.14
CA PHE A 690 -19.96 -0.27 -13.33
C PHE A 690 -18.70 -1.11 -13.04
N LEU A 691 -17.68 -1.05 -13.91
CA LEU A 691 -16.43 -1.78 -13.71
C LEU A 691 -15.62 -1.14 -12.59
N LEU A 692 -15.43 0.18 -12.61
CA LEU A 692 -14.81 0.90 -11.51
C LEU A 692 -15.60 0.75 -10.20
N GLY A 693 -16.94 0.80 -10.28
CA GLY A 693 -17.81 0.52 -9.15
C GLY A 693 -17.62 -0.88 -8.56
N ALA A 694 -17.43 -1.90 -9.41
CA ALA A 694 -17.13 -3.27 -9.00
C ALA A 694 -15.74 -3.37 -8.36
N VAL A 695 -14.71 -2.80 -8.99
CA VAL A 695 -13.31 -2.80 -8.52
C VAL A 695 -13.19 -2.10 -7.16
N ALA A 696 -13.89 -0.98 -6.97
CA ALA A 696 -13.99 -0.29 -5.68
C ALA A 696 -14.76 -1.11 -4.63
N SER A 697 -15.87 -1.75 -5.02
CA SER A 697 -16.64 -2.63 -4.11
C SER A 697 -15.86 -3.89 -3.68
N LEU A 698 -14.92 -4.34 -4.53
CA LEU A 698 -13.94 -5.40 -4.24
C LEU A 698 -12.79 -4.91 -3.35
N GLY A 699 -12.68 -3.61 -3.13
CA GLY A 699 -11.54 -2.97 -2.49
C GLY A 699 -10.24 -3.18 -3.27
N ILE A 700 -10.26 -3.45 -4.57
CA ILE A 700 -9.02 -3.47 -5.36
C ILE A 700 -8.43 -2.06 -5.38
N ILE A 701 -9.31 -1.07 -5.57
CA ILE A 701 -9.03 0.33 -5.23
C ILE A 701 -9.74 0.68 -3.94
N ASP A 702 -9.12 1.50 -3.10
CA ASP A 702 -9.64 1.84 -1.76
C ASP A 702 -10.71 2.94 -1.76
N THR A 703 -11.30 3.21 -2.94
CA THR A 703 -12.40 4.16 -3.09
C THR A 703 -13.64 3.64 -2.36
N ARG A 704 -14.15 4.44 -1.42
CA ARG A 704 -15.37 4.11 -0.68
C ARG A 704 -16.59 4.35 -1.56
N VAL A 705 -17.37 3.29 -1.79
CA VAL A 705 -18.62 3.33 -2.54
C VAL A 705 -19.80 2.87 -1.68
N TYR A 706 -20.98 3.42 -1.93
CA TYR A 706 -22.22 3.07 -1.22
C TYR A 706 -23.43 3.22 -2.13
N ILE A 707 -24.54 2.58 -1.74
CA ILE A 707 -25.80 2.66 -2.46
C ILE A 707 -26.68 3.75 -1.84
N LYS A 708 -27.26 4.58 -2.69
CA LYS A 708 -28.20 5.63 -2.29
C LYS A 708 -29.56 5.39 -2.94
N ASP A 709 -30.61 5.42 -2.12
CA ASP A 709 -31.99 5.46 -2.61
C ASP A 709 -32.26 6.87 -3.16
N VAL A 710 -32.52 6.96 -4.46
CA VAL A 710 -32.71 8.24 -5.15
C VAL A 710 -34.01 8.92 -4.74
N SER A 711 -35.03 8.16 -4.31
CA SER A 711 -36.34 8.66 -3.94
C SER A 711 -36.38 9.24 -2.52
N THR A 712 -35.64 8.64 -1.58
CA THR A 712 -35.61 9.05 -0.17
C THR A 712 -34.36 9.81 0.22
N GLY A 713 -33.29 9.74 -0.59
CA GLY A 713 -31.96 10.29 -0.28
C GLY A 713 -31.22 9.55 0.83
N LEU A 714 -31.79 8.47 1.37
CA LEU A 714 -31.18 7.69 2.44
C LEU A 714 -30.02 6.84 1.90
N ARG A 715 -28.93 6.80 2.67
CA ARG A 715 -27.78 5.92 2.42
C ARG A 715 -28.09 4.56 3.04
N GLU A 716 -28.13 3.52 2.21
CA GLU A 716 -28.09 2.14 2.70
C GLU A 716 -26.62 1.66 2.65
N THR A 717 -26.12 1.13 3.76
CA THR A 717 -24.79 0.53 3.80
C THR A 717 -24.78 -0.76 2.97
N ALA A 718 -24.61 -0.62 1.65
CA ALA A 718 -24.35 -1.67 0.66
C ALA A 718 -25.00 -3.05 0.91
N GLU A 719 -26.34 -3.12 0.91
CA GLU A 719 -27.08 -4.40 0.79
C GLU A 719 -27.41 -4.79 -0.66
N GLY A 720 -26.84 -4.12 -1.67
CA GLY A 720 -27.10 -4.43 -3.09
C GLY A 720 -26.76 -5.87 -3.48
N PHE A 721 -25.71 -6.45 -2.89
CA PHE A 721 -25.26 -7.82 -3.16
C PHE A 721 -26.06 -8.90 -2.40
N GLY A 722 -27.11 -8.53 -1.68
CA GLY A 722 -28.00 -9.45 -0.99
C GLY A 722 -29.05 -10.12 -1.88
N ASN A 723 -29.32 -9.59 -3.08
CA ASN A 723 -30.36 -10.11 -3.97
C ASN A 723 -29.83 -11.25 -4.85
N LEU A 724 -29.92 -12.47 -4.33
CA LEU A 724 -29.48 -13.70 -4.99
C LEU A 724 -30.08 -13.88 -6.41
N SER A 725 -31.27 -13.35 -6.68
CA SER A 725 -31.91 -13.44 -8.01
C SER A 725 -31.19 -12.58 -9.04
N LEU A 726 -30.85 -11.33 -8.69
CA LEU A 726 -30.09 -10.42 -9.57
C LEU A 726 -28.69 -10.97 -9.84
N MET A 727 -28.06 -11.52 -8.80
CA MET A 727 -26.75 -12.16 -8.92
C MET A 727 -26.77 -13.41 -9.83
N THR A 728 -27.84 -14.20 -9.77
CA THR A 728 -27.98 -15.40 -10.61
C THR A 728 -28.10 -15.03 -12.09
N SER A 729 -28.86 -13.97 -12.40
CA SER A 729 -28.98 -13.47 -13.77
C SER A 729 -27.66 -12.90 -14.30
N ALA A 730 -26.98 -12.05 -13.52
CA ALA A 730 -25.68 -11.50 -13.92
C ALA A 730 -24.60 -12.57 -14.15
N LEU A 731 -24.62 -13.64 -13.33
CA LEU A 731 -23.71 -14.78 -13.50
C LEU A 731 -24.03 -15.58 -14.75
N ALA A 732 -25.31 -15.77 -15.09
CA ALA A 732 -25.72 -16.46 -16.30
C ALA A 732 -25.25 -15.73 -17.56
N ASP A 733 -25.36 -14.40 -17.57
CA ASP A 733 -24.94 -13.56 -18.70
C ASP A 733 -23.42 -13.55 -18.87
N ALA A 734 -22.66 -13.48 -17.76
CA ALA A 734 -21.19 -13.61 -17.78
C ALA A 734 -20.72 -14.95 -18.38
N VAL A 735 -21.36 -16.06 -18.01
CA VAL A 735 -21.08 -17.39 -18.56
C VAL A 735 -21.49 -17.49 -20.04
N ALA A 736 -22.58 -16.83 -20.44
CA ALA A 736 -23.01 -16.78 -21.84
C ALA A 736 -21.98 -16.05 -22.72
N ILE A 737 -21.50 -14.89 -22.28
CA ILE A 737 -20.46 -14.11 -22.98
C ILE A 737 -19.15 -14.89 -23.05
N TYR A 738 -18.71 -15.52 -21.97
CA TYR A 738 -17.53 -16.38 -22.04
C TYR A 738 -17.67 -17.46 -23.11
N ASN A 739 -18.79 -18.19 -23.10
CA ASN A 739 -19.01 -19.29 -24.04
C ASN A 739 -19.13 -18.82 -25.49
N GLN A 740 -19.60 -17.59 -25.71
CA GLN A 740 -19.64 -16.97 -27.02
C GLN A 740 -18.23 -16.68 -27.55
N TYR A 741 -17.31 -16.23 -26.69
CA TYR A 741 -16.01 -15.72 -27.13
C TYR A 741 -14.83 -16.70 -26.95
N LYS A 742 -14.96 -17.77 -26.17
CA LYS A 742 -13.86 -18.71 -25.85
C LYS A 742 -13.15 -19.33 -27.06
N ASP A 743 -13.85 -19.47 -28.19
CA ASP A 743 -13.32 -20.07 -29.42
C ASP A 743 -12.86 -19.01 -30.46
N SER A 744 -12.81 -17.74 -30.08
CA SER A 744 -12.50 -16.61 -30.99
C SER A 744 -11.01 -16.34 -31.18
N GLY A 745 -10.14 -17.07 -30.47
CA GLY A 745 -8.69 -16.83 -30.45
C GLY A 745 -8.23 -15.73 -29.49
N LEU A 746 -9.11 -15.23 -28.62
CA LEU A 746 -8.77 -14.29 -27.54
C LEU A 746 -7.93 -14.99 -26.46
N SER A 747 -7.05 -14.23 -25.82
CA SER A 747 -6.29 -14.70 -24.65
C SER A 747 -7.19 -14.96 -23.44
N THR A 748 -6.70 -15.75 -22.48
CA THR A 748 -7.42 -16.03 -21.23
C THR A 748 -7.77 -14.76 -20.46
N GLY A 749 -6.85 -13.78 -20.42
CA GLY A 749 -7.07 -12.50 -19.74
C GLY A 749 -8.16 -11.65 -20.42
N GLU A 750 -8.18 -11.64 -21.75
CA GLU A 750 -9.25 -11.00 -22.51
C GLU A 750 -10.59 -11.68 -22.20
N LEU A 751 -10.72 -12.99 -22.34
CA LEU A 751 -11.98 -13.70 -22.06
C LEU A 751 -12.53 -13.45 -20.65
N LEU A 752 -11.65 -13.35 -19.63
CA LEU A 752 -12.03 -13.01 -18.27
C LEU A 752 -12.55 -11.58 -18.14
N SER A 753 -11.92 -10.64 -18.83
CA SER A 753 -12.34 -9.23 -18.85
C SER A 753 -13.73 -9.06 -19.46
N TYR A 754 -14.00 -9.76 -20.58
CA TYR A 754 -15.31 -9.75 -21.24
C TYR A 754 -16.40 -10.34 -20.33
N SER A 755 -16.08 -11.43 -19.64
CA SER A 755 -17.02 -12.10 -18.73
C SER A 755 -17.33 -11.25 -17.50
N LEU A 756 -16.32 -10.61 -16.91
CA LEU A 756 -16.48 -9.76 -15.74
C LEU A 756 -17.29 -8.50 -16.04
N ALA A 757 -17.06 -7.89 -17.21
CA ALA A 757 -17.80 -6.71 -17.58
C ALA A 757 -19.26 -7.01 -17.88
N SER A 758 -19.56 -8.16 -18.51
CA SER A 758 -20.95 -8.60 -18.68
C SER A 758 -21.65 -8.86 -17.35
N PHE A 759 -20.94 -9.47 -16.39
CA PHE A 759 -21.43 -9.60 -15.02
C PHE A 759 -21.76 -8.24 -14.41
N ALA A 760 -20.81 -7.31 -14.43
CA ALA A 760 -20.97 -6.01 -13.82
C ALA A 760 -22.08 -5.19 -14.51
N GLN A 761 -22.13 -5.17 -15.84
CA GLN A 761 -23.19 -4.51 -16.60
C GLN A 761 -24.57 -5.03 -16.22
N THR A 762 -24.76 -6.35 -16.21
CA THR A 762 -26.06 -6.96 -15.88
C THR A 762 -26.43 -6.72 -14.42
N TYR A 763 -25.47 -6.88 -13.52
CA TYR A 763 -25.70 -6.73 -12.09
C TYR A 763 -26.06 -5.28 -11.73
N PHE A 764 -25.27 -4.31 -12.18
CA PHE A 764 -25.51 -2.90 -11.86
C PHE A 764 -26.70 -2.31 -12.62
N SER A 765 -26.98 -2.74 -13.85
CA SER A 765 -28.21 -2.32 -14.56
C SER A 765 -29.48 -2.80 -13.84
N MET A 766 -29.47 -4.00 -13.25
CA MET A 766 -30.61 -4.49 -12.47
C MET A 766 -30.75 -3.87 -11.08
N VAL A 767 -29.66 -3.31 -10.52
CA VAL A 767 -29.69 -2.55 -9.25
C VAL A 767 -30.20 -1.12 -9.48
N GLN A 768 -29.99 -0.55 -10.67
CA GLN A 768 -30.28 0.86 -11.00
C GLN A 768 -31.78 1.22 -11.13
N ASP A 769 -32.72 0.30 -10.94
CA ASP A 769 -34.16 0.60 -11.07
C ASP A 769 -34.70 1.55 -9.97
N ASN A 770 -33.93 1.88 -8.91
CA ASN A 770 -34.14 3.01 -7.96
C ASN A 770 -32.92 3.29 -7.02
N LEU A 771 -31.79 2.59 -7.22
CA LEU A 771 -30.63 2.61 -6.33
C LEU A 771 -29.37 2.98 -7.13
N THR A 772 -28.69 4.06 -6.74
CA THR A 772 -27.46 4.52 -7.42
C THR A 772 -26.23 4.18 -6.59
N LEU A 773 -25.20 3.63 -7.23
CA LEU A 773 -23.88 3.47 -6.62
C LEU A 773 -23.15 4.82 -6.67
N CYS A 774 -22.73 5.31 -5.51
CA CYS A 774 -22.09 6.61 -5.36
C CYS A 774 -20.72 6.50 -4.69
N ALA A 775 -19.84 7.44 -5.03
CA ALA A 775 -18.62 7.74 -4.29
C ALA A 775 -18.64 9.20 -3.80
N THR A 776 -17.91 9.49 -2.73
CA THR A 776 -17.68 10.88 -2.30
C THR A 776 -16.35 11.39 -2.82
N THR A 777 -16.30 12.63 -3.27
CA THR A 777 -15.06 13.34 -3.59
C THR A 777 -15.14 14.80 -3.07
N GLU A 778 -14.14 15.62 -3.39
CA GLU A 778 -14.17 17.03 -3.02
C GLU A 778 -13.55 17.94 -4.08
N MET A 779 -13.93 19.21 -4.04
CA MET A 779 -13.32 20.28 -4.82
C MET A 779 -13.09 21.46 -3.90
N SER A 780 -12.03 22.22 -4.19
CA SER A 780 -11.74 23.45 -3.46
C SER A 780 -11.49 24.62 -4.39
N TYR A 781 -11.69 25.82 -3.86
CA TYR A 781 -11.46 27.07 -4.57
C TYR A 781 -10.70 28.06 -3.70
N MET A 782 -9.71 28.73 -4.31
CA MET A 782 -8.90 29.75 -3.65
C MET A 782 -8.62 30.92 -4.59
N GLU A 783 -8.46 32.10 -3.99
CA GLU A 783 -8.14 33.34 -4.70
C GLU A 783 -6.90 34.02 -4.13
N PHE A 784 -6.10 34.58 -5.03
CA PHE A 784 -4.98 35.46 -4.75
C PHE A 784 -5.22 36.80 -5.42
N TYR A 785 -4.99 37.89 -4.68
CA TYR A 785 -5.30 39.24 -5.14
C TYR A 785 -4.02 40.02 -5.35
N GLN A 786 -3.93 40.73 -6.48
CA GLN A 786 -2.81 41.63 -6.76
C GLN A 786 -2.72 42.75 -5.71
N LYS A 787 -1.52 42.98 -5.20
CA LYS A 787 -1.20 44.11 -4.33
C LYS A 787 -1.25 45.41 -5.13
N ASN A 788 -2.02 46.38 -4.64
CA ASN A 788 -2.24 47.68 -5.28
C ASN A 788 -2.83 47.59 -6.71
N GLY A 789 -3.57 46.53 -7.02
CA GLY A 789 -4.20 46.32 -8.32
C GLY A 789 -5.60 45.72 -8.22
N THR A 790 -6.12 45.27 -9.36
CA THR A 790 -7.46 44.67 -9.46
C THR A 790 -7.43 43.23 -10.01
N ARG A 791 -6.26 42.75 -10.45
CA ARG A 791 -6.09 41.41 -10.98
C ARG A 791 -6.23 40.37 -9.87
N THR A 792 -6.92 39.27 -10.17
CA THR A 792 -7.15 38.16 -9.26
C THR A 792 -6.75 36.87 -9.95
N LYS A 793 -5.89 36.07 -9.29
CA LYS A 793 -5.57 34.71 -9.71
C LYS A 793 -6.45 33.76 -8.91
N ALA A 794 -7.12 32.83 -9.57
CA ALA A 794 -7.94 31.82 -8.92
C ALA A 794 -7.36 30.43 -9.20
N VAL A 795 -7.50 29.53 -8.23
CA VAL A 795 -7.13 28.13 -8.37
C VAL A 795 -8.32 27.26 -7.95
N VAL A 796 -8.71 26.34 -8.81
CA VAL A 796 -9.68 25.29 -8.51
C VAL A 796 -8.94 23.98 -8.32
N LEU A 797 -9.05 23.38 -7.14
CA LEU A 797 -8.50 22.07 -6.85
C LEU A 797 -9.54 21.03 -7.23
N THR A 798 -9.33 20.32 -8.33
CA THR A 798 -10.28 19.36 -8.88
C THR A 798 -9.78 17.93 -8.70
N PRO A 799 -10.65 16.96 -8.36
CA PRO A 799 -10.26 15.57 -8.35
C PRO A 799 -10.20 15.01 -9.78
N GLY A 800 -9.38 13.98 -9.98
CA GLY A 800 -9.24 13.34 -11.30
C GLY A 800 -8.60 14.22 -12.38
N GLU A 801 -8.78 13.79 -13.63
CA GLU A 801 -8.18 14.36 -14.84
C GLU A 801 -9.22 15.19 -15.60
N MET A 802 -9.29 16.47 -15.25
CA MET A 802 -10.26 17.41 -15.84
C MET A 802 -9.89 17.74 -17.29
N PHE A 803 -10.86 17.65 -18.21
CA PHE A 803 -10.70 18.15 -19.57
C PHE A 803 -10.66 19.68 -19.59
N ALA A 804 -9.73 20.25 -20.36
CA ALA A 804 -9.55 21.70 -20.45
C ALA A 804 -10.80 22.40 -21.02
N GLU A 805 -11.54 21.70 -21.88
CA GLU A 805 -12.75 22.15 -22.54
C GLU A 805 -13.87 22.49 -21.56
N LEU A 806 -13.99 21.70 -20.49
CA LEU A 806 -14.97 21.93 -19.42
C LEU A 806 -14.58 23.12 -18.52
N VAL A 807 -13.35 23.61 -18.62
CA VAL A 807 -12.84 24.72 -17.82
C VAL A 807 -12.86 26.00 -18.63
N TYR A 808 -12.25 25.97 -19.81
CA TYR A 808 -11.89 27.15 -20.61
C TYR A 808 -12.69 27.29 -21.92
N GLY A 809 -13.52 26.31 -22.28
CA GLY A 809 -14.22 26.26 -23.57
C GLY A 809 -13.44 25.51 -24.65
N GLY A 810 -13.95 25.52 -25.89
CA GLY A 810 -13.45 24.66 -26.97
C GLY A 810 -14.17 23.30 -27.05
N LEU A 811 -15.30 23.18 -26.37
CA LEU A 811 -16.23 22.06 -26.50
C LEU A 811 -16.69 21.90 -27.96
N LEU A 812 -17.02 20.67 -28.36
CA LEU A 812 -17.53 20.41 -29.72
C LEU A 812 -18.88 21.12 -29.95
N GLU A 813 -18.99 21.91 -31.04
CA GLU A 813 -20.15 22.77 -31.32
C GLU A 813 -21.15 22.17 -32.33
N GLU A 814 -20.69 21.36 -33.30
CA GLU A 814 -21.53 20.85 -34.39
C GLU A 814 -22.01 19.41 -34.16
N VAL A 815 -23.29 19.25 -33.82
CA VAL A 815 -23.98 17.96 -33.85
C VAL A 815 -24.28 17.58 -35.30
N THR A 816 -23.34 16.89 -35.96
CA THR A 816 -23.57 16.39 -37.33
C THR A 816 -24.43 15.11 -37.34
N GLY A 817 -24.55 14.44 -36.19
CA GLY A 817 -25.44 13.28 -35.97
C GLY A 817 -24.97 11.96 -36.59
N ASP A 818 -23.86 11.96 -37.32
CA ASP A 818 -23.26 10.75 -37.91
C ASP A 818 -21.99 10.34 -37.14
N LEU A 819 -22.13 9.34 -36.26
CA LEU A 819 -21.04 8.77 -35.46
C LEU A 819 -19.90 8.19 -36.30
N ASN A 820 -20.07 7.96 -37.60
CA ASN A 820 -18.99 7.48 -38.47
C ASN A 820 -18.11 8.61 -39.03
N THR A 821 -18.65 9.83 -39.11
CA THR A 821 -17.91 11.01 -39.58
C THR A 821 -17.52 11.95 -38.47
N ASP A 822 -18.24 11.91 -37.34
CA ASP A 822 -18.06 12.78 -36.18
C ASP A 822 -18.54 12.07 -34.89
N PRO A 823 -17.69 11.20 -34.31
CA PRO A 823 -18.03 10.37 -33.16
C PRO A 823 -17.96 11.16 -31.87
N HIS A 824 -18.97 11.97 -31.64
CA HIS A 824 -19.23 12.57 -30.35
C HIS A 824 -20.71 12.26 -30.06
N ASN A 825 -21.12 12.16 -28.80
CA ASN A 825 -22.50 11.91 -28.42
C ASN A 825 -23.37 13.14 -28.76
N PRO A 826 -24.09 13.13 -29.89
CA PRO A 826 -24.75 14.33 -30.41
C PRO A 826 -26.00 14.70 -29.61
N SER A 827 -26.44 13.79 -28.73
CA SER A 827 -27.66 13.95 -27.94
C SER A 827 -27.40 14.46 -26.52
N ALA A 828 -26.13 14.54 -26.10
CA ALA A 828 -25.75 15.06 -24.81
C ALA A 828 -25.45 16.56 -24.90
N GLU A 829 -26.09 17.34 -24.05
CA GLU A 829 -25.70 18.74 -23.82
C GLU A 829 -24.46 18.77 -22.92
N ASN A 830 -23.63 19.80 -23.03
CA ASN A 830 -22.54 20.01 -22.07
C ASN A 830 -23.00 20.95 -20.95
N PRO A 831 -22.45 20.81 -19.73
CA PRO A 831 -22.60 21.86 -18.72
C PRO A 831 -21.90 23.15 -19.17
N GLU A 832 -22.27 24.27 -18.55
CA GLU A 832 -21.46 25.49 -18.65
C GLU A 832 -20.05 25.23 -18.13
N THR A 833 -19.08 25.85 -18.80
CA THR A 833 -17.67 25.79 -18.42
C THR A 833 -17.40 26.57 -17.15
N PHE A 834 -16.28 26.31 -16.48
CA PHE A 834 -15.92 27.08 -15.28
C PHE A 834 -15.77 28.58 -15.56
N VAL A 835 -15.23 28.97 -16.73
CA VAL A 835 -15.13 30.40 -17.09
C VAL A 835 -16.49 31.05 -17.31
N GLU A 836 -17.46 30.34 -17.91
CA GLU A 836 -18.83 30.82 -18.08
C GLU A 836 -19.54 30.96 -16.74
N ILE A 837 -19.45 29.93 -15.89
CA ILE A 837 -20.02 29.96 -14.54
C ILE A 837 -19.44 31.14 -13.76
N ALA A 838 -18.12 31.29 -13.74
CA ALA A 838 -17.46 32.36 -13.01
C ALA A 838 -17.84 33.76 -13.51
N ALA A 839 -18.04 33.92 -14.83
CA ALA A 839 -18.50 35.17 -15.42
C ALA A 839 -19.88 35.60 -14.89
N ARG A 840 -20.79 34.66 -14.61
CA ARG A 840 -22.10 34.96 -13.99
C ARG A 840 -21.98 35.52 -12.58
N TYR A 841 -20.93 35.13 -11.85
CA TYR A 841 -20.56 35.66 -10.54
C TYR A 841 -19.65 36.90 -10.63
N GLY A 842 -19.55 37.53 -11.82
CA GLY A 842 -18.80 38.76 -12.03
C GLY A 842 -17.28 38.59 -12.00
N LYS A 843 -16.78 37.36 -12.14
CA LYS A 843 -15.34 37.05 -12.17
C LYS A 843 -14.85 36.98 -13.61
N SER A 844 -13.67 37.53 -13.87
CA SER A 844 -13.00 37.49 -15.17
C SER A 844 -11.53 37.19 -14.96
N PHE A 845 -10.97 36.33 -15.81
CA PHE A 845 -9.64 35.74 -15.60
C PHE A 845 -8.67 36.02 -16.75
N GLY A 846 -8.75 37.22 -17.34
CA GLY A 846 -7.97 37.56 -18.53
C GLY A 846 -8.65 37.11 -19.83
N ALA A 847 -8.08 37.55 -20.95
CA ALA A 847 -8.65 37.32 -22.28
C ALA A 847 -8.46 35.87 -22.75
N GLY A 848 -7.40 35.20 -22.28
CA GLY A 848 -7.14 33.78 -22.53
C GLY A 848 -7.61 32.88 -21.39
N HIS A 849 -8.16 33.46 -20.31
CA HIS A 849 -8.50 32.77 -19.06
C HIS A 849 -7.27 32.31 -18.24
N GLU A 850 -6.11 32.91 -18.51
CA GLU A 850 -4.83 32.57 -17.90
C GLU A 850 -4.78 32.75 -16.36
N ASP A 851 -5.73 33.50 -15.78
CA ASP A 851 -5.83 33.72 -14.34
C ASP A 851 -6.73 32.73 -13.59
N LEU A 852 -7.38 31.79 -14.28
CA LEU A 852 -8.05 30.65 -13.67
C LEU A 852 -7.16 29.42 -13.86
N LEU A 853 -6.68 28.85 -12.76
CA LEU A 853 -5.89 27.62 -12.78
C LEU A 853 -6.72 26.46 -12.27
N VAL A 854 -6.42 25.27 -12.79
CA VAL A 854 -6.90 24.00 -12.24
C VAL A 854 -5.71 23.29 -11.65
N PHE A 855 -5.79 22.88 -10.40
CA PHE A 855 -4.85 21.90 -9.84
C PHE A 855 -5.56 20.54 -9.90
N GLY A 856 -5.20 19.74 -10.89
CA GLY A 856 -5.74 18.40 -11.12
C GLY A 856 -5.29 17.40 -10.07
N LEU A 857 -5.89 16.21 -10.06
CA LEU A 857 -5.56 15.11 -9.14
C LEU A 857 -5.52 15.55 -7.66
N SER A 858 -6.33 16.57 -7.32
CA SER A 858 -6.39 17.12 -5.98
C SER A 858 -7.24 16.24 -5.09
N ASN A 859 -6.61 15.68 -4.06
CA ASN A 859 -7.25 14.93 -2.96
C ASN A 859 -8.00 13.64 -3.36
N ASP A 860 -8.08 13.32 -4.65
CA ASP A 860 -8.71 12.12 -5.18
C ASP A 860 -8.37 11.92 -6.66
N MET A 861 -8.08 10.69 -7.06
CA MET A 861 -8.02 10.27 -8.45
C MET A 861 -9.36 9.62 -8.83
N THR A 862 -10.30 10.44 -9.31
CA THR A 862 -11.60 9.96 -9.82
C THR A 862 -11.54 9.51 -11.29
N GLY A 863 -10.38 9.65 -11.93
CA GLY A 863 -10.21 9.37 -13.36
C GLY A 863 -10.62 10.55 -14.24
N TYR A 864 -10.87 10.29 -15.53
CA TYR A 864 -11.15 11.35 -16.50
C TYR A 864 -12.54 11.99 -16.33
N VAL A 865 -12.59 13.31 -16.44
CA VAL A 865 -13.83 14.10 -16.50
C VAL A 865 -14.02 14.57 -17.93
N VAL A 866 -14.64 13.72 -18.75
CA VAL A 866 -14.82 13.92 -20.19
C VAL A 866 -16.08 14.76 -20.46
N PRO A 867 -16.08 15.71 -21.41
CA PRO A 867 -17.29 16.38 -21.86
C PRO A 867 -18.41 15.40 -22.25
N PRO A 868 -19.65 15.57 -21.77
CA PRO A 868 -20.75 14.65 -22.09
C PRO A 868 -20.98 14.45 -23.59
N ASN A 869 -20.83 15.50 -24.39
CA ASN A 869 -20.96 15.41 -25.83
C ASN A 869 -19.78 14.71 -26.51
N ASP A 870 -18.62 14.55 -25.87
CA ASP A 870 -17.46 13.81 -26.39
C ASP A 870 -17.33 12.42 -25.76
N PHE A 871 -18.19 12.08 -24.79
CA PHE A 871 -18.17 10.81 -24.08
C PHE A 871 -18.72 9.68 -24.96
N VAL A 872 -17.83 8.87 -25.52
CA VAL A 872 -18.21 7.74 -26.39
C VAL A 872 -17.64 6.43 -25.88
N LEU A 873 -18.51 5.46 -25.63
CA LEU A 873 -18.13 4.11 -25.21
C LEU A 873 -18.11 3.14 -26.38
N ASN A 874 -17.28 2.10 -26.25
CA ASN A 874 -17.29 0.98 -27.17
C ASN A 874 -18.70 0.36 -27.21
N PRO A 875 -19.32 0.19 -28.40
CA PRO A 875 -20.72 -0.22 -28.51
C PRO A 875 -20.95 -1.66 -28.05
N THR A 876 -19.90 -2.49 -28.02
CA THR A 876 -19.98 -3.89 -27.61
C THR A 876 -19.38 -4.16 -26.23
N LEU A 877 -18.41 -3.35 -25.81
CA LEU A 877 -17.62 -3.56 -24.59
C LEU A 877 -17.40 -2.24 -23.83
N PRO A 878 -18.49 -1.59 -23.39
CA PRO A 878 -18.40 -0.30 -22.70
C PRO A 878 -17.51 -0.42 -21.46
N TYR A 879 -16.67 0.59 -21.24
CA TYR A 879 -15.73 0.70 -20.11
C TYR A 879 -14.59 -0.35 -20.04
N ILE A 880 -14.51 -1.29 -20.98
CA ILE A 880 -13.40 -2.27 -21.05
C ILE A 880 -12.39 -1.87 -22.12
N ASN A 881 -12.89 -1.72 -23.35
CA ASN A 881 -12.06 -1.48 -24.50
C ASN A 881 -12.21 -0.03 -24.91
N ASP A 882 -11.11 0.54 -25.39
CA ASP A 882 -11.19 1.80 -26.11
C ASP A 882 -12.12 1.65 -27.32
N TYR A 883 -12.75 2.75 -27.71
CA TYR A 883 -13.48 2.79 -28.97
C TYR A 883 -12.66 3.53 -30.00
N ARG A 884 -12.20 2.78 -31.00
CA ARG A 884 -11.51 3.33 -32.16
C ARG A 884 -12.52 3.59 -33.26
N VAL A 885 -12.94 4.84 -33.40
CA VAL A 885 -13.94 5.22 -34.41
C VAL A 885 -13.28 5.42 -35.78
N THR A 886 -12.11 6.05 -35.79
CA THR A 886 -11.29 6.23 -37.00
C THR A 886 -9.86 5.75 -36.74
N PRO A 887 -9.02 5.60 -37.78
CA PRO A 887 -7.60 5.31 -37.60
C PRO A 887 -6.85 6.35 -36.74
N ASP A 888 -7.42 7.54 -36.56
CA ASP A 888 -6.78 8.64 -35.84
C ASP A 888 -7.53 9.05 -34.56
N ARG A 889 -8.79 8.64 -34.36
CA ARG A 889 -9.61 8.96 -33.16
C ARG A 889 -9.88 7.74 -32.30
N LYS A 890 -9.49 7.83 -31.03
CA LYS A 890 -9.72 6.85 -29.96
C LYS A 890 -10.44 7.49 -28.79
N HIS A 891 -11.31 6.73 -28.14
CA HIS A 891 -11.99 7.08 -26.90
C HIS A 891 -11.57 6.07 -25.83
N TYR A 892 -10.51 6.40 -25.10
CA TYR A 892 -9.92 5.56 -24.06
C TYR A 892 -10.27 6.08 -22.67
N GLU A 893 -10.28 7.40 -22.50
CA GLU A 893 -10.43 8.13 -21.25
C GLU A 893 -11.76 7.76 -20.58
N GLU A 894 -12.80 7.52 -21.38
CA GLU A 894 -14.12 7.06 -20.93
C GLU A 894 -14.04 5.73 -20.16
N THR A 895 -13.08 4.86 -20.49
CA THR A 895 -12.87 3.57 -19.78
C THR A 895 -12.37 3.76 -18.36
N ASN A 896 -11.65 4.86 -18.10
CA ASN A 896 -11.15 5.26 -16.79
C ASN A 896 -11.92 6.47 -16.23
N SER A 897 -13.14 6.72 -16.69
CA SER A 897 -14.02 7.74 -16.13
C SER A 897 -15.06 7.11 -15.22
N VAL A 898 -15.48 7.80 -14.15
CA VAL A 898 -16.64 7.40 -13.35
C VAL A 898 -17.96 7.46 -14.13
N GLY A 899 -18.02 8.24 -15.21
CA GLY A 899 -19.21 8.40 -16.03
C GLY A 899 -19.38 9.80 -16.64
N PRO A 900 -20.25 9.95 -17.66
CA PRO A 900 -20.50 11.23 -18.31
C PRO A 900 -21.13 12.27 -17.37
N ASN A 901 -21.81 11.84 -16.31
CA ASN A 901 -22.43 12.75 -15.35
C ASN A 901 -21.42 13.56 -14.53
N MET A 902 -20.17 13.12 -14.44
CA MET A 902 -19.14 13.78 -13.64
C MET A 902 -18.91 15.23 -14.07
N ALA A 903 -19.00 15.54 -15.35
CA ALA A 903 -18.83 16.90 -15.87
C ALA A 903 -19.87 17.87 -15.27
N TYR A 904 -21.13 17.46 -15.21
CA TYR A 904 -22.20 18.26 -14.59
C TYR A 904 -21.98 18.42 -13.09
N VAL A 905 -21.62 17.33 -12.40
CA VAL A 905 -21.34 17.36 -10.96
C VAL A 905 -20.20 18.33 -10.64
N MET A 906 -19.14 18.37 -11.45
CA MET A 906 -18.05 19.34 -11.29
C MET A 906 -18.54 20.77 -11.48
N ALA A 907 -19.29 21.04 -12.55
CA ALA A 907 -19.84 22.37 -12.85
C ALA A 907 -20.77 22.88 -11.73
N GLU A 908 -21.72 22.07 -11.28
CA GLU A 908 -22.65 22.41 -10.20
C GLU A 908 -21.94 22.70 -8.88
N ASN A 909 -20.91 21.90 -8.54
CA ASN A 909 -20.16 22.10 -7.30
C ASN A 909 -19.21 23.31 -7.39
N PHE A 910 -18.64 23.58 -8.56
CA PHE A 910 -17.89 24.81 -8.78
C PHE A 910 -18.79 26.04 -8.63
N GLU A 911 -19.98 26.02 -9.22
CA GLU A 911 -20.98 27.06 -9.02
C GLU A 911 -21.35 27.22 -7.54
N ALA A 912 -21.59 26.11 -6.82
CA ALA A 912 -21.92 26.15 -5.40
C ALA A 912 -20.79 26.77 -4.55
N LEU A 913 -19.53 26.49 -4.88
CA LEU A 913 -18.37 27.14 -4.25
C LEU A 913 -18.40 28.65 -4.48
N LEU A 914 -18.63 29.10 -5.72
CA LEU A 914 -18.71 30.53 -6.03
C LEU A 914 -19.89 31.22 -5.34
N ALA A 915 -21.07 30.59 -5.32
CA ALA A 915 -22.24 31.12 -4.64
C ALA A 915 -22.07 31.23 -3.13
N GLY A 916 -21.24 30.36 -2.52
CA GLY A 916 -20.91 30.39 -1.10
C GLY A 916 -19.93 31.51 -0.71
N ILE A 917 -19.18 32.04 -1.67
CA ILE A 917 -18.29 33.18 -1.47
C ILE A 917 -19.14 34.44 -1.67
N GLY A 918 -19.71 34.97 -0.58
CA GLY A 918 -20.53 36.18 -0.64
C GLY A 918 -19.82 37.30 -1.42
N ASN A 919 -20.57 37.94 -2.34
CA ASN A 919 -20.08 38.99 -3.26
C ASN A 919 -19.19 40.04 -2.60
#